data_AF-A0A8H3E2P5-F1
#
_entry.id   AF-A0A8H3E2P5-F1
#
_cell.length_a   1.000
_cell.length_b   1.000
_cell.length_c   1.000
_cell.angle_alpha   90.00
_cell.angle_beta   90.00
_cell.angle_gamma   90.00
#
_symmetry.space_group_name_H-M   'P 1'
#
loop_
_entity.id
_entity.type
_entity.pdbx_description
1 polymer ?
#
loop_
_entity_poly.entity_id
_entity_poly.type
_entity_poly.pdbx_seq_one_letter_code
_entity_poly.pdbx_strand_id
1 'polypeptide(L)'
;MRRIAHAKAINIHPHEHFDLIAGTGTGGISACMLGRLQMSIDKAISEYVKFVEHVFKEKKWSAPTMYKGTKLQEALRAMIRGATGNEAEMINKGQASDGCKTVVFAMARHNLTATLPVMFRSYPVASNPGPDCTISNALYATMAHPDLFKSIDIVHSGVAQSFVGGEIGCSNPLVHVLAEVKRLYPDRHVGCIISIGAGHSRTIHVPDPSRWHRTRDVVVTKDMAVDSERVAEEVGLRFQDRSGVYFRFNVDHGMQSMKGGSWERLGEAMQHTQAYLQKNETNQRLDEAMRASMKRHEAVSTTHAAGHIAAVIELEPRKNITDFKHCPAPSTFYTGREDENTQVIACITGGESELRVCVVYGLGGVGKTQLVLNVIERTWDNWDHIIYVDASSNEAIEKSLREFAESNNIGQSHKDVTSWLGSCSERWLVVFDNADTPSTRVRQYIPTRGRGGRVLITTRLPDLARLAVGPESVCHLSGMSPADARALLFKVASSGDQYISNKDTEAVEELVKEFGYLALAIVHAGAFIAHSPGMTILKYRSLFLSQRQRMLEQYEQLPDMAKLDEGGDTVYTTWRMCYDQLKPESREMLWLFAYLHYDGISEEMFKRAAQNMYSKTYPLPPTNLEIEARHRVQRYLSSLMGSNTTWDTVKFVRVIADLASYSLIDFDRINQTYRVHVLVHDWAKTAMSKIPDHSGSNANLGCMLQVCSHVTLI
;
A
#
# COMPACT_ATOMS: atom_id res chain seq x y z
N MET A 1 -0.96 38.63 4.53
CA MET A 1 0.02 39.71 4.75
C MET A 1 -0.17 40.48 6.06
N ARG A 2 -1.31 41.15 6.33
CA ARG A 2 -1.50 41.90 7.60
C ARG A 2 -1.20 41.08 8.87
N ARG A 3 -1.65 39.81 8.93
CA ARG A 3 -1.31 38.89 10.04
C ARG A 3 0.18 38.60 10.17
N ILE A 4 0.87 38.44 9.05
CA ILE A 4 2.33 38.22 9.02
C ILE A 4 3.06 39.48 9.49
N ALA A 5 2.62 40.66 9.04
CA ALA A 5 3.18 41.94 9.46
C ALA A 5 3.01 42.16 10.97
N HIS A 6 1.84 41.81 11.52
CA HIS A 6 1.59 41.83 12.95
C HIS A 6 2.47 40.82 13.70
N ALA A 7 2.60 39.59 13.21
CA ALA A 7 3.41 38.55 13.84
C ALA A 7 4.92 38.83 13.82
N LYS A 8 5.42 39.50 12.77
CA LYS A 8 6.84 39.83 12.59
C LYS A 8 7.21 41.25 13.03
N ALA A 9 6.24 42.09 13.39
CA ALA A 9 6.42 43.52 13.66
C ALA A 9 7.13 44.30 12.54
N ILE A 10 7.00 43.85 11.29
CA ILE A 10 7.62 44.46 10.09
C ILE A 10 6.56 44.55 8.99
N ASN A 11 6.55 45.65 8.24
CA ASN A 11 5.71 45.74 7.04
C ASN A 11 6.35 44.93 5.91
N ILE A 12 5.64 43.92 5.40
CA ILE A 12 6.16 42.99 4.37
C ILE A 12 5.22 43.04 3.17
N HIS A 13 5.79 43.30 2.00
CA HIS A 13 5.09 43.29 0.72
C HIS A 13 5.02 41.88 0.13
N PRO A 14 3.99 41.56 -0.68
CA PRO A 14 3.85 40.22 -1.26
C PRO A 14 5.09 39.74 -2.04
N HIS A 15 5.73 40.62 -2.82
CA HIS A 15 6.94 40.30 -3.59
C HIS A 15 8.18 40.01 -2.72
N GLU A 16 8.15 40.32 -1.43
CA GLU A 16 9.22 40.01 -0.48
C GLU A 16 8.97 38.67 0.24
N HIS A 17 7.72 38.22 0.27
CA HIS A 17 7.31 37.01 1.00
C HIS A 17 7.15 35.78 0.11
N PHE A 18 6.71 35.96 -1.14
CA PHE A 18 6.49 34.87 -2.09
C PHE A 18 7.58 34.82 -3.16
N ASP A 19 8.10 33.61 -3.43
CA ASP A 19 9.07 33.40 -4.51
C ASP A 19 8.43 33.58 -5.91
N LEU A 20 7.14 33.27 -6.05
CA LEU A 20 6.39 33.39 -7.30
C LEU A 20 4.94 33.82 -7.07
N ILE A 21 4.45 34.75 -7.90
CA ILE A 21 3.06 35.18 -7.96
C ILE A 21 2.55 35.03 -9.39
N ALA A 22 1.38 34.41 -9.57
CA ALA A 22 0.85 34.11 -10.88
C ALA A 22 -0.66 34.28 -10.97
N GLY A 23 -1.17 34.51 -12.17
CA GLY A 23 -2.61 34.60 -12.39
C GLY A 23 -3.04 34.71 -13.85
N THR A 24 -4.35 34.60 -14.05
CA THR A 24 -5.05 34.74 -15.32
C THR A 24 -6.22 35.74 -15.17
N GLY A 25 -6.64 36.38 -16.24
CA GLY A 25 -7.69 37.41 -16.23
C GLY A 25 -7.38 38.52 -15.22
N THR A 26 -8.35 38.82 -14.36
CA THR A 26 -8.20 39.79 -13.26
C THR A 26 -7.17 39.35 -12.20
N GLY A 27 -6.96 38.04 -12.04
CA GLY A 27 -5.88 37.48 -11.24
C GLY A 27 -4.50 37.78 -11.85
N GLY A 28 -4.39 37.83 -13.17
CA GLY A 28 -3.17 38.22 -13.89
C GLY A 28 -2.79 39.68 -13.65
N ILE A 29 -3.79 40.58 -13.64
CA ILE A 29 -3.61 41.99 -13.25
C ILE A 29 -3.09 42.08 -11.81
N SER A 30 -3.72 41.35 -10.89
CA SER A 30 -3.34 41.34 -9.46
C SER A 30 -1.93 40.79 -9.25
N ALA A 31 -1.58 39.69 -9.95
CA ALA A 31 -0.24 39.12 -9.90
C ALA A 31 0.83 40.10 -10.38
N CYS A 32 0.55 40.85 -11.45
CA CYS A 32 1.45 41.86 -11.97
C CYS A 32 1.61 43.05 -11.03
N MET A 33 0.51 43.57 -10.45
CA MET A 33 0.58 44.66 -9.47
C MET A 33 1.42 44.29 -8.25
N LEU A 34 1.17 43.10 -7.66
CA LEU A 34 1.79 42.69 -6.40
C LEU A 34 3.21 42.13 -6.57
N GLY A 35 3.50 41.47 -7.69
CA GLY A 35 4.80 40.88 -8.01
C GLY A 35 5.67 41.79 -8.88
N ARG A 36 5.32 41.93 -10.16
CA ARG A 36 6.17 42.63 -11.15
C ARG A 36 6.29 44.13 -10.94
N LEU A 37 5.21 44.80 -10.56
CA LEU A 37 5.16 46.23 -10.28
C LEU A 37 5.41 46.55 -8.80
N GLN A 38 5.56 45.52 -7.96
CA GLN A 38 5.93 45.61 -6.54
C GLN A 38 5.06 46.60 -5.74
N MET A 39 3.78 46.74 -6.09
CA MET A 39 2.88 47.66 -5.41
C MET A 39 2.58 47.17 -4.00
N SER A 40 2.42 48.12 -3.06
CA SER A 40 1.79 47.81 -1.78
C SER A 40 0.35 47.34 -1.97
N ILE A 41 -0.19 46.58 -1.03
CA ILE A 41 -1.56 46.04 -1.11
C ILE A 41 -2.58 47.18 -1.23
N ASP A 42 -2.44 48.24 -0.43
CA ASP A 42 -3.38 49.36 -0.45
C ASP A 42 -3.29 50.14 -1.78
N LYS A 43 -2.09 50.31 -2.35
CA LYS A 43 -1.92 50.90 -3.68
C LYS A 43 -2.53 50.01 -4.77
N ALA A 44 -2.29 48.70 -4.72
CA ALA A 44 -2.85 47.75 -5.68
C ALA A 44 -4.39 47.75 -5.65
N ILE A 45 -5.01 47.76 -4.46
CA ILE A 45 -6.47 47.87 -4.33
C ILE A 45 -6.96 49.19 -4.95
N SER A 46 -6.34 50.32 -4.61
CA SER A 46 -6.77 51.62 -5.14
C SER A 46 -6.63 51.70 -6.66
N GLU A 47 -5.53 51.20 -7.23
CA GLU A 47 -5.31 51.20 -8.68
C GLU A 47 -6.23 50.20 -9.39
N TYR A 48 -6.53 49.06 -8.77
CA TYR A 48 -7.49 48.10 -9.32
C TYR A 48 -8.90 48.69 -9.41
N VAL A 49 -9.36 49.42 -8.39
CA VAL A 49 -10.67 50.11 -8.41
C VAL A 49 -10.73 51.12 -9.56
N LYS A 50 -9.71 51.99 -9.69
CA LYS A 50 -9.63 52.97 -10.80
C LYS A 50 -9.60 52.28 -12.16
N PHE A 51 -8.85 51.19 -12.27
CA PHE A 51 -8.75 50.40 -13.49
C PHE A 51 -10.10 49.82 -13.90
N VAL A 52 -10.79 49.12 -13.00
CA VAL A 52 -12.08 48.50 -13.30
C VAL A 52 -13.13 49.56 -13.65
N GLU A 53 -13.18 50.69 -12.93
CA GLU A 53 -14.07 51.80 -13.29
C GLU A 53 -13.78 52.31 -14.71
N HIS A 54 -12.52 52.62 -15.04
CA HIS A 54 -12.17 53.16 -16.35
C HIS A 54 -12.50 52.20 -17.50
N VAL A 55 -12.30 50.90 -17.28
CA VAL A 55 -12.44 49.87 -18.31
C VAL A 55 -13.90 49.47 -18.54
N PHE A 56 -14.70 49.33 -17.49
CA PHE A 56 -16.05 48.75 -17.56
C PHE A 56 -17.19 49.78 -17.55
N LYS A 57 -16.88 51.08 -17.44
CA LYS A 57 -17.88 52.17 -17.45
C LYS A 57 -18.69 52.27 -18.74
N GLU A 58 -18.10 52.00 -19.90
CA GLU A 58 -18.76 52.15 -21.21
C GLU A 58 -19.01 50.81 -21.90
N LYS A 59 -20.28 50.40 -22.02
CA LYS A 59 -20.72 49.20 -22.74
C LYS A 59 -21.08 49.51 -24.20
N LYS A 60 -20.76 48.58 -25.11
CA LYS A 60 -21.19 48.63 -26.51
C LYS A 60 -22.47 47.82 -26.69
N TRP A 61 -23.50 48.43 -27.29
CA TRP A 61 -24.81 47.78 -27.48
C TRP A 61 -24.95 46.98 -28.79
N SER A 62 -24.06 47.22 -29.77
CA SER A 62 -24.19 46.70 -31.14
C SER A 62 -22.87 46.15 -31.72
N ALA A 63 -21.93 45.76 -30.87
CA ALA A 63 -20.62 45.25 -31.28
C ALA A 63 -20.43 43.78 -30.84
N PRO A 64 -19.59 43.00 -31.53
CA PRO A 64 -19.33 41.60 -31.17
C PRO A 64 -18.61 41.40 -29.83
N THR A 65 -18.18 42.48 -29.16
CA THR A 65 -17.53 42.48 -27.83
C THR A 65 -18.18 43.57 -26.97
N MET A 66 -18.38 43.29 -25.68
CA MET A 66 -19.14 44.17 -24.78
C MET A 66 -18.39 45.46 -24.43
N TYR A 67 -17.05 45.47 -24.42
CA TYR A 67 -16.23 46.61 -24.00
C TYR A 67 -15.23 47.08 -25.07
N LYS A 68 -14.66 48.27 -24.87
CA LYS A 68 -13.64 48.85 -25.75
C LYS A 68 -12.24 48.36 -25.37
N GLY A 69 -11.61 47.59 -26.26
CA GLY A 69 -10.19 47.23 -26.13
C GLY A 69 -9.27 48.44 -25.95
N THR A 70 -9.52 49.53 -26.68
CA THR A 70 -8.73 50.77 -26.54
C THR A 70 -8.75 51.32 -25.10
N LYS A 71 -9.89 51.25 -24.41
CA LYS A 71 -10.02 51.66 -23.00
C LYS A 71 -9.26 50.75 -22.05
N LEU A 72 -9.29 49.44 -22.29
CA LEU A 72 -8.45 48.48 -21.57
C LEU A 72 -6.97 48.82 -21.74
N GLN A 73 -6.53 49.08 -22.97
CA GLN A 73 -5.13 49.40 -23.26
C GLN A 73 -4.70 50.75 -22.66
N GLU A 74 -5.55 51.78 -22.73
CA GLU A 74 -5.34 53.09 -22.07
C GLU A 74 -5.16 52.93 -20.56
N ALA A 75 -6.05 52.18 -19.90
CA ALA A 75 -6.00 51.95 -18.47
C ALA A 75 -4.74 51.18 -18.04
N LEU A 76 -4.35 50.14 -18.80
CA LEU A 76 -3.13 49.37 -18.55
C LEU A 76 -1.88 50.25 -18.66
N ARG A 77 -1.77 51.05 -19.74
CA ARG A 77 -0.64 51.97 -19.93
C ARG A 77 -0.55 53.01 -18.83
N ALA A 78 -1.69 53.58 -18.40
CA ALA A 78 -1.73 54.54 -17.30
C ALA A 78 -1.24 53.93 -15.98
N MET A 79 -1.70 52.72 -15.65
CA MET A 79 -1.27 51.98 -14.46
C MET A 79 0.24 51.70 -14.48
N ILE A 80 0.75 51.21 -15.62
CA ILE A 80 2.19 50.88 -15.78
C ILE A 80 3.03 52.15 -15.70
N ARG A 81 2.64 53.22 -16.39
CA ARG A 81 3.33 54.51 -16.33
C ARG A 81 3.38 55.07 -14.90
N GLY A 82 2.29 54.94 -14.15
CA GLY A 82 2.25 55.36 -12.74
C GLY A 82 3.10 54.50 -11.80
N ALA A 83 3.41 53.27 -12.20
CA ALA A 83 4.24 52.35 -11.42
C ALA A 83 5.73 52.46 -11.77
N THR A 84 6.06 52.66 -13.05
CA THR A 84 7.44 52.52 -13.54
C THR A 84 7.99 53.74 -14.27
N GLY A 85 7.14 54.72 -14.59
CA GLY A 85 7.51 55.88 -15.42
C GLY A 85 7.56 55.57 -16.93
N ASN A 86 7.37 54.32 -17.36
CA ASN A 86 7.45 53.92 -18.77
C ASN A 86 6.27 53.01 -19.17
N GLU A 87 5.32 53.53 -19.95
CA GLU A 87 4.17 52.75 -20.41
C GLU A 87 4.51 51.61 -21.40
N ALA A 88 5.70 51.64 -22.01
CA ALA A 88 6.19 50.63 -22.95
C ALA A 88 7.19 49.66 -22.30
N GLU A 89 7.15 49.52 -20.97
CA GLU A 89 8.06 48.63 -20.26
C GLU A 89 7.84 47.16 -20.63
N MET A 90 8.94 46.47 -20.91
CA MET A 90 8.96 45.04 -21.24
C MET A 90 8.74 44.20 -20.00
N ILE A 91 7.95 43.13 -20.12
CA ILE A 91 7.60 42.30 -18.96
C ILE A 91 8.83 41.64 -18.32
N ASN A 92 9.79 41.20 -19.14
CA ASN A 92 11.01 40.49 -18.74
C ASN A 92 12.17 41.40 -18.26
N LYS A 93 12.03 42.72 -18.33
CA LYS A 93 13.12 43.67 -18.02
C LYS A 93 13.09 44.05 -16.54
N GLY A 94 14.23 44.01 -15.84
CA GLY A 94 14.44 44.79 -14.61
C GLY A 94 14.26 44.09 -13.24
N GLN A 95 14.18 42.76 -13.16
CA GLN A 95 14.28 42.08 -11.86
C GLN A 95 15.68 41.51 -11.62
N ALA A 96 16.24 41.76 -10.43
CA ALA A 96 17.39 41.00 -9.92
C ALA A 96 17.08 39.50 -9.96
N SER A 97 18.10 38.66 -10.12
CA SER A 97 17.95 37.19 -10.19
C SER A 97 17.12 36.62 -9.04
N ASP A 98 17.12 37.29 -7.88
CA ASP A 98 16.58 36.78 -6.61
C ASP A 98 15.21 37.39 -6.23
N GLY A 99 14.62 38.27 -7.06
CA GLY A 99 13.30 38.87 -6.78
C GLY A 99 12.12 37.93 -7.11
N CYS A 100 10.95 38.19 -6.48
CA CYS A 100 9.69 37.47 -6.74
C CYS A 100 9.36 37.41 -8.24
N LYS A 101 9.23 36.18 -8.73
CA LYS A 101 8.90 35.87 -10.11
C LYS A 101 7.41 36.09 -10.37
N THR A 102 7.06 36.65 -11.52
CA THR A 102 5.66 36.90 -11.89
C THR A 102 5.31 36.26 -13.22
N VAL A 103 4.18 35.57 -13.28
CA VAL A 103 3.69 34.92 -14.50
C VAL A 103 2.23 35.30 -14.77
N VAL A 104 1.97 35.74 -15.99
CA VAL A 104 0.62 36.04 -16.47
C VAL A 104 0.25 35.02 -17.55
N PHE A 105 -0.92 34.42 -17.45
CA PHE A 105 -1.38 33.37 -18.36
C PHE A 105 -2.40 33.89 -19.37
N ALA A 106 -2.28 33.50 -20.63
CA ALA A 106 -3.30 33.70 -21.67
C ALA A 106 -3.34 32.48 -22.60
N MET A 107 -4.27 32.42 -23.54
CA MET A 107 -4.36 31.36 -24.54
C MET A 107 -4.07 31.90 -25.94
N ALA A 108 -3.39 31.11 -26.78
CA ALA A 108 -3.30 31.41 -28.19
C ALA A 108 -4.67 31.16 -28.85
N ARG A 109 -5.19 32.14 -29.59
CA ARG A 109 -6.54 32.11 -30.20
C ARG A 109 -6.75 30.90 -31.10
N HIS A 110 -5.70 30.44 -31.78
CA HIS A 110 -5.74 29.33 -32.73
C HIS A 110 -5.43 27.96 -32.09
N ASN A 111 -5.18 27.90 -30.77
CA ASN A 111 -4.80 26.66 -30.08
C ASN A 111 -5.59 26.44 -28.77
N LEU A 112 -6.87 26.81 -28.76
CA LEU A 112 -7.73 26.71 -27.57
C LEU A 112 -7.99 25.26 -27.14
N THR A 113 -7.95 24.30 -28.06
CA THR A 113 -8.20 22.88 -27.80
C THR A 113 -7.06 22.17 -27.09
N ALA A 114 -5.84 22.69 -27.14
CA ALA A 114 -4.67 22.05 -26.54
C ALA A 114 -4.57 22.25 -25.02
N THR A 115 -5.40 23.09 -24.40
CA THR A 115 -5.36 23.42 -22.95
C THR A 115 -3.97 23.85 -22.43
N LEU A 116 -3.08 24.29 -23.32
CA LEU A 116 -1.74 24.75 -23.00
C LEU A 116 -1.71 26.29 -23.04
N PRO A 117 -1.61 26.96 -21.88
CA PRO A 117 -1.57 28.41 -21.85
C PRO A 117 -0.19 28.94 -22.23
N VAL A 118 -0.20 30.15 -22.76
CA VAL A 118 0.95 30.98 -23.02
C VAL A 118 1.30 31.73 -21.74
N MET A 119 2.56 31.59 -21.32
CA MET A 119 3.10 32.23 -20.12
C MET A 119 3.88 33.49 -20.49
N PHE A 120 3.43 34.64 -20.00
CA PHE A 120 4.16 35.90 -20.05
C PHE A 120 4.92 36.08 -18.73
N ARG A 121 6.25 36.02 -18.79
CA ARG A 121 7.12 35.91 -17.61
C ARG A 121 7.86 37.20 -17.31
N SER A 122 8.03 37.54 -16.03
CA SER A 122 8.86 38.67 -15.61
C SER A 122 10.37 38.40 -15.63
N TYR A 123 10.77 37.22 -16.09
CA TYR A 123 12.13 36.71 -16.02
C TYR A 123 12.47 35.93 -17.29
N PRO A 124 13.75 35.90 -17.68
CA PRO A 124 14.19 35.13 -18.84
C PRO A 124 14.16 33.63 -18.57
N VAL A 125 13.93 32.84 -19.61
CA VAL A 125 14.00 31.38 -19.57
C VAL A 125 14.67 30.86 -20.84
N ALA A 126 15.48 29.81 -20.71
CA ALA A 126 16.25 29.26 -21.84
C ALA A 126 15.38 28.52 -22.86
N SER A 127 14.28 27.90 -22.40
CA SER A 127 13.38 27.10 -23.22
C SER A 127 11.96 27.64 -23.12
N ASN A 128 11.28 27.75 -24.27
CA ASN A 128 9.91 28.27 -24.37
C ASN A 128 9.72 29.66 -23.71
N PRO A 129 10.42 30.72 -24.19
CA PRO A 129 10.45 32.05 -23.56
C PRO A 129 9.10 32.76 -23.47
N GLY A 130 8.09 32.33 -24.23
CA GLY A 130 6.86 33.09 -24.41
C GLY A 130 7.10 34.35 -25.25
N PRO A 131 6.03 35.07 -25.61
CA PRO A 131 6.16 36.25 -26.47
C PRO A 131 6.90 37.38 -25.77
N ASP A 132 7.92 37.93 -26.45
CA ASP A 132 8.60 39.14 -26.00
C ASP A 132 7.69 40.36 -26.22
N CYS A 133 7.17 40.93 -25.13
CA CYS A 133 6.19 42.01 -25.20
C CYS A 133 6.22 42.94 -23.98
N THR A 134 5.48 44.05 -24.10
CA THR A 134 5.29 44.99 -22.99
C THR A 134 4.37 44.40 -21.92
N ILE A 135 4.49 44.87 -20.68
CA ILE A 135 3.58 44.53 -19.59
C ILE A 135 2.12 44.79 -20.02
N SER A 136 1.87 45.91 -20.72
CA SER A 136 0.54 46.25 -21.22
C SER A 136 -0.02 45.20 -22.18
N ASN A 137 0.80 44.62 -23.06
CA ASN A 137 0.34 43.63 -24.01
C ASN A 137 0.05 42.29 -23.33
N ALA A 138 0.90 41.86 -22.39
CA ALA A 138 0.66 40.66 -21.59
C ALA A 138 -0.64 40.76 -20.76
N LEU A 139 -0.85 41.91 -20.10
CA LEU A 139 -2.05 42.16 -19.30
C LEU A 139 -3.31 42.35 -20.15
N TYR A 140 -3.17 42.86 -21.38
CA TYR A 140 -4.29 42.88 -22.31
C TYR A 140 -4.64 41.46 -22.75
N ALA A 141 -3.64 40.65 -23.13
CA ALA A 141 -3.84 39.29 -23.60
C ALA A 141 -4.59 38.42 -22.58
N THR A 142 -4.22 38.50 -21.29
CA THR A 142 -4.91 37.76 -20.23
C THR A 142 -6.35 38.20 -19.98
N MET A 143 -6.72 39.43 -20.35
CA MET A 143 -8.07 39.98 -20.18
C MET A 143 -8.95 39.86 -21.45
N ALA A 144 -8.39 39.39 -22.56
CA ALA A 144 -9.05 39.39 -23.85
C ALA A 144 -10.09 38.26 -23.97
N HIS A 145 -11.39 38.55 -23.94
CA HIS A 145 -12.43 37.51 -23.96
C HIS A 145 -13.39 37.70 -25.13
N PRO A 146 -13.76 36.67 -25.92
CA PRO A 146 -14.65 36.77 -27.09
C PRO A 146 -15.90 37.62 -26.88
N ASP A 147 -16.50 37.54 -25.69
CA ASP A 147 -17.67 38.34 -25.31
C ASP A 147 -17.35 39.71 -24.67
N LEU A 148 -16.17 39.91 -24.08
CA LEU A 148 -15.82 41.15 -23.34
C LEU A 148 -14.89 42.07 -24.13
N PHE A 149 -13.76 41.56 -24.62
CA PHE A 149 -12.70 42.34 -25.28
C PHE A 149 -12.16 41.59 -26.50
N LYS A 150 -11.84 42.31 -27.59
CA LYS A 150 -11.22 41.69 -28.77
C LYS A 150 -9.87 41.07 -28.40
N SER A 151 -9.49 40.00 -29.10
CA SER A 151 -8.12 39.45 -29.03
C SER A 151 -7.07 40.50 -29.38
N ILE A 152 -5.86 40.28 -28.90
CA ILE A 152 -4.69 41.12 -29.21
C ILE A 152 -3.69 40.31 -30.02
N ASP A 153 -3.09 40.96 -31.02
CA ASP A 153 -2.00 40.40 -31.78
C ASP A 153 -0.67 40.94 -31.24
N ILE A 154 0.21 40.03 -30.82
CA ILE A 154 1.55 40.35 -30.36
C ILE A 154 2.53 39.80 -31.41
N VAL A 155 3.38 40.68 -31.93
CA VAL A 155 4.40 40.29 -32.91
C VAL A 155 5.60 39.72 -32.18
N HIS A 156 5.93 38.47 -32.46
CA HIS A 156 7.13 37.82 -31.96
C HIS A 156 7.93 37.24 -33.13
N SER A 157 9.23 37.54 -33.20
CA SER A 157 10.11 37.09 -34.29
C SER A 157 9.58 37.39 -35.70
N GLY A 158 8.89 38.52 -35.87
CA GLY A 158 8.31 38.97 -37.15
C GLY A 158 6.93 38.39 -37.49
N VAL A 159 6.38 37.49 -36.67
CA VAL A 159 5.05 36.89 -36.91
C VAL A 159 4.05 37.36 -35.86
N ALA A 160 2.89 37.85 -36.30
CA ALA A 160 1.79 38.23 -35.43
C ALA A 160 1.07 36.99 -34.88
N GLN A 161 0.98 36.86 -33.56
CA GLN A 161 0.25 35.81 -32.88
C GLN A 161 -0.93 36.41 -32.11
N SER A 162 -2.13 35.84 -32.29
CA SER A 162 -3.36 36.34 -31.64
C SER A 162 -3.62 35.63 -30.31
N PHE A 163 -3.92 36.40 -29.26
CA PHE A 163 -4.13 35.89 -27.89
C PHE A 163 -5.51 36.27 -27.35
N VAL A 164 -6.06 35.37 -26.53
CA VAL A 164 -7.26 35.55 -25.70
C VAL A 164 -6.95 35.17 -24.25
N GLY A 165 -7.83 35.48 -23.31
CA GLY A 165 -7.64 35.34 -21.87
C GLY A 165 -7.53 33.88 -21.45
N GLY A 166 -6.78 33.64 -20.37
CA GLY A 166 -6.56 32.30 -19.86
C GLY A 166 -7.82 31.69 -19.25
N GLU A 167 -8.82 32.50 -18.89
CA GLU A 167 -10.13 32.00 -18.46
C GLU A 167 -10.79 31.03 -19.45
N ILE A 168 -10.41 31.07 -20.73
CA ILE A 168 -10.88 30.17 -21.78
C ILE A 168 -10.03 28.89 -21.74
N GLY A 169 -10.27 28.04 -20.74
CA GLY A 169 -9.64 26.71 -20.61
C GLY A 169 -8.45 26.61 -19.64
N CYS A 170 -8.06 27.71 -18.99
CA CYS A 170 -7.03 27.74 -17.94
C CYS A 170 -7.40 28.79 -16.87
N SER A 171 -8.62 28.67 -16.33
CA SER A 171 -9.19 29.63 -15.38
C SER A 171 -8.52 29.58 -14.01
N ASN A 172 -7.99 28.40 -13.64
CA ASN A 172 -7.13 28.20 -12.49
C ASN A 172 -5.77 27.67 -12.97
N PRO A 173 -4.74 28.53 -13.14
CA PRO A 173 -3.48 28.14 -13.76
C PRO A 173 -2.56 27.33 -12.83
N LEU A 174 -3.05 26.86 -11.67
CA LEU A 174 -2.21 26.33 -10.60
C LEU A 174 -1.34 25.14 -11.04
N VAL A 175 -1.87 24.22 -11.86
CA VAL A 175 -1.06 23.09 -12.39
C VAL A 175 0.12 23.59 -13.21
N HIS A 176 -0.09 24.60 -14.07
CA HIS A 176 0.99 25.20 -14.87
C HIS A 176 1.95 26.03 -14.01
N VAL A 177 1.45 26.67 -12.96
CA VAL A 177 2.28 27.38 -11.97
C VAL A 177 3.21 26.39 -11.26
N LEU A 178 2.73 25.22 -10.84
CA LEU A 178 3.55 24.23 -10.15
C LEU A 178 4.61 23.62 -11.10
N ALA A 179 4.25 23.38 -12.37
CA ALA A 179 5.21 22.98 -13.39
C ALA A 179 6.30 24.04 -13.62
N GLU A 180 5.93 25.32 -13.63
CA GLU A 180 6.85 26.44 -13.78
C GLU A 180 7.74 26.63 -12.53
N VAL A 181 7.20 26.41 -11.33
CA VAL A 181 7.95 26.40 -10.06
C VAL A 181 9.01 25.31 -10.06
N LYS A 182 8.70 24.09 -10.52
CA LYS A 182 9.70 23.02 -10.73
C LYS A 182 10.79 23.46 -11.69
N ARG A 183 10.42 24.13 -12.79
CA ARG A 183 11.37 24.61 -13.80
C ARG A 183 12.31 25.68 -13.25
N LEU A 184 11.81 26.56 -12.36
CA LEU A 184 12.60 27.62 -11.74
C LEU A 184 13.45 27.14 -10.57
N TYR A 185 12.95 26.16 -9.81
CA TYR A 185 13.51 25.73 -8.54
C TYR A 185 13.49 24.20 -8.42
N PRO A 186 14.22 23.47 -9.30
CA PRO A 186 14.13 22.00 -9.39
C PRO A 186 14.44 21.29 -8.07
N ASP A 187 15.36 21.84 -7.27
CA ASP A 187 15.86 21.21 -6.02
C ASP A 187 15.32 21.89 -4.75
N ARG A 188 14.35 22.81 -4.88
CA ARG A 188 13.73 23.45 -3.72
C ARG A 188 12.45 22.73 -3.30
N HIS A 189 11.96 23.11 -2.13
CA HIS A 189 10.68 22.64 -1.61
C HIS A 189 9.67 23.78 -1.56
N VAL A 190 8.44 23.48 -1.94
CA VAL A 190 7.27 24.35 -1.79
C VAL A 190 6.79 24.26 -0.35
N GLY A 191 6.97 25.34 0.41
CA GLY A 191 6.54 25.40 1.81
C GLY A 191 5.13 25.94 2.03
N CYS A 192 4.52 26.56 1.02
CA CYS A 192 3.14 27.08 1.10
C CYS A 192 2.62 27.44 -0.30
N ILE A 193 1.38 27.08 -0.60
CA ILE A 193 0.62 27.43 -1.80
C ILE A 193 -0.65 28.12 -1.34
N ILE A 194 -0.86 29.36 -1.78
CA ILE A 194 -2.10 30.11 -1.53
C ILE A 194 -2.81 30.33 -2.86
N SER A 195 -3.95 29.69 -3.05
CA SER A 195 -4.81 29.86 -4.22
C SER A 195 -6.03 30.70 -3.85
N ILE A 196 -6.26 31.79 -4.60
CA ILE A 196 -7.36 32.72 -4.38
C ILE A 196 -8.32 32.64 -5.57
N GLY A 197 -9.55 32.20 -5.32
CA GLY A 197 -10.63 32.14 -6.31
C GLY A 197 -11.45 33.43 -6.39
N ALA A 198 -12.21 33.59 -7.46
CA ALA A 198 -13.06 34.76 -7.72
C ALA A 198 -14.44 34.73 -7.04
N GLY A 199 -14.75 33.68 -6.27
CA GLY A 199 -16.04 33.42 -5.63
C GLY A 199 -16.87 32.35 -6.36
N HIS A 200 -17.76 31.68 -5.63
CA HIS A 200 -18.72 30.71 -6.18
C HIS A 200 -19.90 31.42 -6.85
N SER A 201 -20.21 31.06 -8.10
CA SER A 201 -21.53 31.27 -8.72
C SER A 201 -22.38 30.01 -8.51
N ARG A 202 -23.51 30.07 -7.80
CA ARG A 202 -24.27 28.85 -7.44
C ARG A 202 -24.82 28.11 -8.66
N THR A 203 -24.73 26.78 -8.56
CA THR A 203 -25.59 25.68 -9.03
C THR A 203 -26.30 25.81 -10.38
N ILE A 204 -25.96 24.86 -11.24
CA ILE A 204 -26.63 24.48 -12.49
C ILE A 204 -28.13 24.26 -12.23
N HIS A 205 -28.94 25.30 -12.44
CA HIS A 205 -30.33 25.14 -12.82
C HIS A 205 -30.42 25.43 -14.32
N VAL A 206 -30.91 24.47 -15.10
CA VAL A 206 -31.27 24.67 -16.50
C VAL A 206 -32.30 25.79 -16.55
N PRO A 207 -32.05 26.92 -17.23
CA PRO A 207 -33.05 27.96 -17.37
C PRO A 207 -34.21 27.44 -18.24
N ASP A 208 -35.43 27.80 -17.85
CA ASP A 208 -36.64 27.58 -18.64
C ASP A 208 -36.46 28.19 -20.06
N PRO A 209 -36.90 27.54 -21.16
CA PRO A 209 -36.51 27.89 -22.54
C PRO A 209 -36.99 29.26 -23.05
N SER A 210 -37.73 30.04 -22.26
CA SER A 210 -38.33 31.28 -22.71
C SER A 210 -37.51 32.51 -22.31
N ARG A 211 -36.50 32.88 -23.12
CA ARG A 211 -36.14 34.28 -23.48
C ARG A 211 -34.80 34.34 -24.25
N TRP A 212 -34.91 34.63 -25.54
CA TRP A 212 -33.94 34.59 -26.63
C TRP A 212 -32.68 35.49 -26.52
N HIS A 213 -32.34 36.09 -25.36
CA HIS A 213 -31.24 37.08 -25.29
C HIS A 213 -30.29 36.99 -24.06
N ARG A 214 -30.10 35.83 -23.42
CA ARG A 214 -29.18 35.72 -22.25
C ARG A 214 -28.29 34.47 -22.19
N THR A 215 -28.00 33.81 -23.31
CA THR A 215 -27.29 32.53 -23.31
C THR A 215 -25.76 32.62 -23.23
N ARG A 216 -25.13 33.75 -23.61
CA ARG A 216 -23.64 33.83 -23.66
C ARG A 216 -22.97 34.03 -22.30
N ASP A 217 -23.44 35.00 -21.50
CA ASP A 217 -22.86 35.31 -20.17
C ASP A 217 -22.89 34.11 -19.21
N VAL A 218 -23.96 33.30 -19.27
CA VAL A 218 -24.19 32.16 -18.36
C VAL A 218 -23.31 30.97 -18.74
N VAL A 219 -23.06 30.73 -20.03
CA VAL A 219 -22.23 29.61 -20.48
C VAL A 219 -20.75 29.86 -20.16
N VAL A 220 -20.25 31.07 -20.41
CA VAL A 220 -18.86 31.45 -20.12
C VAL A 220 -18.55 31.37 -18.62
N THR A 221 -19.42 31.96 -17.78
CA THR A 221 -19.22 31.92 -16.33
C THR A 221 -19.34 30.51 -15.76
N LYS A 222 -20.19 29.66 -16.36
CA LYS A 222 -20.31 28.24 -16.01
C LYS A 222 -19.03 27.47 -16.34
N ASP A 223 -18.52 27.56 -17.56
CA ASP A 223 -17.36 26.76 -17.99
C ASP A 223 -16.08 27.18 -17.24
N MET A 224 -15.91 28.48 -16.97
CA MET A 224 -14.83 29.01 -16.13
C MET A 224 -14.91 28.51 -14.68
N ALA A 225 -16.10 28.53 -14.07
CA ALA A 225 -16.30 28.07 -12.70
C ALA A 225 -16.05 26.57 -12.57
N VAL A 226 -16.49 25.78 -13.55
CA VAL A 226 -16.27 24.32 -13.60
C VAL A 226 -14.79 24.00 -13.69
N ASP A 227 -14.05 24.64 -14.61
CA ASP A 227 -12.61 24.42 -14.75
C ASP A 227 -11.83 24.84 -13.49
N SER A 228 -12.18 25.98 -12.90
CA SER A 228 -11.51 26.51 -11.71
C SER A 228 -11.62 25.59 -10.49
N GLU A 229 -12.81 25.04 -10.25
CA GLU A 229 -13.05 24.13 -9.13
C GLU A 229 -12.53 22.73 -9.40
N ARG A 230 -12.60 22.23 -10.64
CA ARG A 230 -11.97 20.96 -11.05
C ARG A 230 -10.47 20.95 -10.71
N VAL A 231 -9.74 22.00 -11.08
CA VAL A 231 -8.30 22.12 -10.75
C VAL A 231 -8.08 22.29 -9.24
N ALA A 232 -8.95 23.00 -8.54
CA ALA A 232 -8.82 23.20 -7.10
C ALA A 232 -9.01 21.88 -6.32
N GLU A 233 -9.92 21.02 -6.76
CA GLU A 233 -10.17 19.69 -6.22
C GLU A 233 -9.02 18.72 -6.55
N GLU A 234 -8.55 18.71 -7.81
CA GLU A 234 -7.39 17.89 -8.23
C GLU A 234 -6.14 18.21 -7.39
N VAL A 235 -5.86 19.50 -7.19
CA VAL A 235 -4.72 19.92 -6.37
C VAL A 235 -4.99 19.70 -4.88
N GLY A 236 -6.25 19.80 -4.44
CA GLY A 236 -6.66 19.45 -3.07
C GLY A 236 -6.34 17.99 -2.74
N LEU A 237 -6.73 17.06 -3.62
CA LEU A 237 -6.40 15.63 -3.50
C LEU A 237 -4.88 15.40 -3.52
N ARG A 238 -4.15 16.09 -4.41
CA ARG A 238 -2.69 15.98 -4.51
C ARG A 238 -1.96 16.30 -3.20
N PHE A 239 -2.50 17.21 -2.40
CA PHE A 239 -1.90 17.63 -1.13
C PHE A 239 -2.69 17.18 0.11
N GLN A 240 -3.61 16.21 -0.01
CA GLN A 240 -4.49 15.77 1.09
C GLN A 240 -3.71 15.22 2.30
N ASP A 241 -2.62 14.48 2.06
CA ASP A 241 -1.78 13.85 3.09
C ASP A 241 -0.69 14.79 3.63
N ARG A 242 -0.67 16.04 3.15
CA ARG A 242 0.27 17.09 3.54
C ARG A 242 -0.53 18.30 4.00
N SER A 243 -1.24 18.14 5.12
CA SER A 243 -1.86 19.26 5.83
C SER A 243 -0.82 20.35 6.00
N GLY A 244 -1.14 21.60 5.66
CA GLY A 244 -0.23 22.74 5.82
C GLY A 244 0.50 23.22 4.56
N VAL A 245 0.37 22.57 3.40
CA VAL A 245 1.01 23.03 2.14
C VAL A 245 0.08 23.87 1.28
N TYR A 246 -1.14 23.39 1.03
CA TYR A 246 -2.08 24.01 0.09
C TYR A 246 -3.28 24.64 0.79
N PHE A 247 -3.53 25.92 0.50
CA PHE A 247 -4.65 26.68 1.05
C PHE A 247 -5.44 27.34 -0.08
N ARG A 248 -6.70 26.92 -0.23
CA ARG A 248 -7.66 27.54 -1.16
C ARG A 248 -8.61 28.47 -0.40
N PHE A 249 -8.70 29.70 -0.88
CA PHE A 249 -9.67 30.70 -0.44
C PHE A 249 -10.58 31.05 -1.60
N ASN A 250 -11.89 30.80 -1.44
CA ASN A 250 -12.88 31.10 -2.46
C ASN A 250 -14.19 31.51 -1.78
N VAL A 251 -14.77 32.66 -2.11
CA VAL A 251 -15.96 33.18 -1.41
C VAL A 251 -17.20 32.35 -1.76
N ASP A 252 -17.76 31.62 -0.80
CA ASP A 252 -18.83 30.62 -1.06
C ASP A 252 -20.19 31.25 -1.39
N HIS A 253 -20.52 32.41 -0.82
CA HIS A 253 -21.83 33.05 -0.92
C HIS A 253 -21.73 34.57 -1.09
N GLY A 254 -22.66 35.14 -1.87
CA GLY A 254 -22.76 36.57 -2.17
C GLY A 254 -22.27 36.97 -3.57
N MET A 255 -21.34 36.19 -4.12
CA MET A 255 -20.74 36.48 -5.43
C MET A 255 -21.60 35.99 -6.61
N GLN A 256 -22.69 35.24 -6.35
CA GLN A 256 -23.48 34.56 -7.40
C GLN A 256 -24.24 35.49 -8.35
N SER A 257 -24.51 36.73 -7.92
CA SER A 257 -25.24 37.72 -8.72
C SER A 257 -24.32 38.71 -9.44
N MET A 258 -23.00 38.57 -9.28
CA MET A 258 -22.01 39.45 -9.89
C MET A 258 -21.76 39.05 -11.34
N LYS A 259 -22.38 39.77 -12.28
CA LYS A 259 -22.15 39.59 -13.73
C LYS A 259 -20.82 40.24 -14.14
N GLY A 260 -20.19 39.71 -15.19
CA GLY A 260 -18.99 40.29 -15.79
C GLY A 260 -19.14 41.79 -16.07
N GLY A 261 -18.24 42.60 -15.51
CA GLY A 261 -18.22 44.06 -15.64
C GLY A 261 -19.24 44.85 -14.78
N SER A 262 -19.77 44.26 -13.71
CA SER A 262 -20.59 44.96 -12.70
C SER A 262 -19.73 45.77 -11.71
N TRP A 263 -18.91 46.68 -12.23
CA TRP A 263 -17.94 47.46 -11.43
C TRP A 263 -18.60 48.30 -10.32
N GLU A 264 -19.86 48.72 -10.52
CA GLU A 264 -20.64 49.46 -9.52
C GLU A 264 -20.88 48.67 -8.22
N ARG A 265 -20.69 47.35 -8.24
CA ARG A 265 -20.96 46.44 -7.12
C ARG A 265 -19.69 45.98 -6.38
N LEU A 266 -18.55 46.63 -6.62
CA LEU A 266 -17.30 46.34 -5.90
C LEU A 266 -17.46 46.46 -4.36
N GLY A 267 -18.29 47.38 -3.88
CA GLY A 267 -18.61 47.50 -2.45
C GLY A 267 -19.28 46.25 -1.87
N GLU A 268 -20.20 45.63 -2.62
CA GLU A 268 -20.84 44.37 -2.22
C GLU A 268 -19.83 43.22 -2.20
N ALA A 269 -18.90 43.17 -3.18
CA ALA A 269 -17.86 42.16 -3.25
C ALA A 269 -16.94 42.22 -2.02
N MET A 270 -16.59 43.44 -1.61
CA MET A 270 -15.80 43.67 -0.39
C MET A 270 -16.54 43.21 0.87
N GLN A 271 -17.83 43.50 0.99
CA GLN A 271 -18.65 43.06 2.14
C GLN A 271 -18.75 41.53 2.21
N HIS A 272 -19.02 40.86 1.08
CA HIS A 272 -19.08 39.40 1.04
C HIS A 272 -17.73 38.76 1.32
N THR A 273 -16.64 39.33 0.83
CA THR A 273 -15.28 38.88 1.14
C THR A 273 -14.97 39.06 2.63
N GLN A 274 -15.35 40.18 3.24
CA GLN A 274 -15.15 40.42 4.66
C GLN A 274 -15.95 39.43 5.53
N ALA A 275 -17.21 39.16 5.17
CA ALA A 275 -18.02 38.15 5.83
C ALA A 275 -17.43 36.73 5.69
N TYR A 276 -16.91 36.39 4.51
CA TYR A 276 -16.23 35.12 4.27
C TYR A 276 -14.99 34.93 5.16
N LEU A 277 -14.18 35.98 5.30
CA LEU A 277 -12.98 35.97 6.16
C LEU A 277 -13.30 35.92 7.67
N GLN A 278 -14.51 36.32 8.06
CA GLN A 278 -14.99 36.23 9.45
C GLN A 278 -15.55 34.86 9.83
N LYS A 279 -15.80 33.96 8.86
CA LYS A 279 -16.21 32.57 9.15
C LYS A 279 -15.11 31.88 9.96
N ASN A 280 -15.49 31.14 11.00
CA ASN A 280 -14.54 30.49 11.91
C ASN A 280 -13.54 29.58 11.17
N GLU A 281 -14.05 28.72 10.27
CA GLU A 281 -13.21 27.80 9.48
C GLU A 281 -12.24 28.56 8.55
N THR A 282 -12.72 29.56 7.82
CA THR A 282 -11.88 30.40 6.96
C THR A 282 -10.81 31.14 7.77
N ASN A 283 -11.18 31.63 8.95
CA ASN A 283 -10.29 32.34 9.85
C ASN A 283 -9.16 31.42 10.36
N GLN A 284 -9.49 30.19 10.75
CA GLN A 284 -8.52 29.16 11.16
C GLN A 284 -7.59 28.78 10.00
N ARG A 285 -8.13 28.51 8.81
CA ARG A 285 -7.35 28.20 7.60
C ARG A 285 -6.38 29.32 7.25
N LEU A 286 -6.79 30.59 7.46
CA LEU A 286 -5.92 31.74 7.24
C LEU A 286 -4.79 31.84 8.28
N ASP A 287 -5.02 31.43 9.53
CA ASP A 287 -3.97 31.33 10.55
C ASP A 287 -3.00 30.18 10.28
N GLU A 288 -3.49 29.07 9.74
CA GLU A 288 -2.65 27.95 9.29
C GLU A 288 -1.78 28.35 8.09
N ALA A 289 -2.36 29.00 7.07
CA ALA A 289 -1.60 29.51 5.93
C ALA A 289 -0.51 30.51 6.36
N MET A 290 -0.82 31.37 7.33
CA MET A 290 0.15 32.28 7.93
C MET A 290 1.29 31.51 8.60
N ARG A 291 0.98 30.52 9.45
CA ARG A 291 1.98 29.68 10.12
C ARG A 291 2.84 28.91 9.12
N ALA A 292 2.23 28.23 8.15
CA ALA A 292 2.90 27.44 7.12
C ALA A 292 3.87 28.30 6.31
N SER A 293 3.41 29.44 5.80
CA SER A 293 4.24 30.33 4.98
C SER A 293 5.43 30.95 5.73
N MET A 294 5.36 31.04 7.06
CA MET A 294 6.47 31.51 7.90
C MET A 294 7.42 30.40 8.34
N LYS A 295 6.87 29.27 8.80
CA LYS A 295 7.64 28.16 9.39
C LYS A 295 8.27 27.25 8.32
N ARG A 296 7.60 27.04 7.18
CA ARG A 296 8.07 26.19 6.07
C ARG A 296 8.44 24.75 6.50
N HIS A 297 7.77 24.19 7.52
CA HIS A 297 8.10 22.87 8.09
C HIS A 297 7.54 21.72 7.25
N GLU A 298 6.30 21.83 6.79
CA GLU A 298 5.64 20.86 5.92
C GLU A 298 5.90 21.31 4.48
N ALA A 299 7.07 20.97 3.95
CA ALA A 299 7.47 21.37 2.60
C ALA A 299 7.50 20.15 1.66
N VAL A 300 7.15 20.36 0.40
CA VAL A 300 7.07 19.31 -0.62
C VAL A 300 8.00 19.65 -1.77
N SER A 301 8.73 18.68 -2.35
CA SER A 301 9.63 18.97 -3.47
C SER A 301 8.88 19.62 -4.63
N THR A 302 9.50 20.57 -5.33
CA THR A 302 8.86 21.20 -6.49
C THR A 302 8.48 20.17 -7.58
N THR A 303 9.22 19.06 -7.65
CA THR A 303 8.91 17.92 -8.53
C THR A 303 7.57 17.27 -8.19
N HIS A 304 7.33 16.91 -6.93
CA HIS A 304 6.06 16.36 -6.50
C HIS A 304 4.93 17.39 -6.65
N ALA A 305 5.21 18.66 -6.31
CA ALA A 305 4.23 19.73 -6.45
C ALA A 305 3.74 19.89 -7.91
N ALA A 306 4.64 19.76 -8.89
CA ALA A 306 4.32 19.82 -10.32
C ALA A 306 3.45 18.67 -10.83
N GLY A 307 3.11 17.66 -10.02
CA GLY A 307 2.37 16.48 -10.46
C GLY A 307 3.21 15.54 -11.34
N HIS A 308 4.50 15.82 -11.47
CA HIS A 308 5.45 14.85 -11.97
C HIS A 308 5.80 13.92 -10.81
N ILE A 309 5.11 12.78 -10.77
CA ILE A 309 5.68 11.60 -10.12
C ILE A 309 7.00 11.38 -10.85
N ALA A 310 8.11 11.73 -10.19
CA ALA A 310 9.41 11.41 -10.73
C ALA A 310 9.46 9.88 -10.82
N ALA A 311 9.49 9.36 -12.05
CA ALA A 311 10.28 8.17 -12.29
C ALA A 311 11.68 8.49 -11.75
N VAL A 312 12.01 7.84 -10.64
CA VAL A 312 13.30 7.70 -9.95
C VAL A 312 14.49 8.13 -10.82
N ILE A 313 15.04 9.33 -10.63
CA ILE A 313 16.47 9.68 -10.85
C ILE A 313 16.85 10.87 -9.93
N GLU A 314 17.56 10.60 -8.83
CA GLU A 314 18.40 11.56 -8.08
C GLU A 314 19.87 11.39 -8.51
N LEU A 315 20.60 12.49 -8.70
CA LEU A 315 22.07 12.59 -8.62
C LEU A 315 22.31 13.95 -7.91
N GLU A 316 22.89 14.07 -6.71
CA GLU A 316 24.04 13.37 -6.13
C GLU A 316 23.91 13.02 -4.63
N PRO A 317 24.92 12.37 -4.06
CA PRO A 317 25.01 10.95 -3.80
C PRO A 317 24.22 10.61 -2.52
N ARG A 318 22.90 10.42 -2.66
CA ARG A 318 22.11 9.68 -1.69
C ARG A 318 21.72 8.34 -2.31
N LYS A 319 21.77 7.33 -1.45
CA LYS A 319 21.74 5.90 -1.75
C LYS A 319 20.64 5.55 -2.74
N ASN A 320 20.99 4.70 -3.71
CA ASN A 320 20.07 4.06 -4.64
C ASN A 320 18.80 3.54 -3.93
N ILE A 321 17.71 4.32 -3.92
CA ILE A 321 16.39 3.75 -3.69
C ILE A 321 16.05 3.04 -4.98
N THR A 322 16.31 1.76 -4.92
CA THR A 322 15.84 0.80 -5.87
C THR A 322 14.55 0.27 -5.27
N ASP A 323 13.43 0.82 -5.75
CA ASP A 323 12.10 0.37 -5.37
C ASP A 323 11.88 -1.04 -5.92
N PHE A 324 12.38 -2.03 -5.18
CA PHE A 324 11.94 -3.41 -5.27
C PHE A 324 11.49 -3.85 -3.88
N LYS A 325 10.27 -3.43 -3.49
CA LYS A 325 9.47 -4.20 -2.52
C LYS A 325 8.83 -5.37 -3.27
N HIS A 326 9.64 -6.36 -3.63
CA HIS A 326 9.12 -7.61 -4.20
C HIS A 326 8.64 -8.50 -3.05
N CYS A 327 7.33 -8.49 -2.82
CA CYS A 327 6.67 -9.39 -1.88
C CYS A 327 5.30 -9.78 -2.46
N PRO A 328 4.93 -11.07 -2.46
CA PRO A 328 3.59 -11.50 -2.83
C PRO A 328 2.52 -10.84 -1.94
N ALA A 329 1.33 -10.60 -2.48
CA ALA A 329 0.20 -10.15 -1.67
C ALA A 329 -0.35 -11.32 -0.81
N PRO A 330 -0.85 -11.07 0.41
CA PRO A 330 -1.59 -12.09 1.13
C PRO A 330 -2.88 -12.48 0.38
N SER A 331 -3.36 -13.69 0.63
CA SER A 331 -4.62 -14.16 0.07
C SER A 331 -5.78 -13.27 0.54
N THR A 332 -6.68 -12.92 -0.37
CA THR A 332 -7.93 -12.21 -0.05
C THR A 332 -8.82 -12.98 0.93
N PHE A 333 -8.59 -14.29 1.10
CA PHE A 333 -9.27 -15.16 2.04
C PHE A 333 -8.60 -15.26 3.42
N TYR A 334 -7.48 -14.58 3.65
CA TYR A 334 -6.86 -14.52 4.98
C TYR A 334 -7.88 -14.11 6.06
N THR A 335 -7.85 -14.80 7.20
CA THR A 335 -8.88 -14.69 8.25
C THR A 335 -8.27 -14.94 9.63
N GLY A 336 -8.52 -14.04 10.59
CA GLY A 336 -8.20 -14.22 12.00
C GLY A 336 -6.72 -14.10 12.36
N ARG A 337 -6.29 -14.82 13.41
CA ARG A 337 -4.91 -14.87 13.93
C ARG A 337 -4.38 -13.53 14.46
N GLU A 338 -5.23 -12.75 15.11
CA GLU A 338 -4.87 -11.41 15.59
C GLU A 338 -3.80 -11.43 16.68
N ASP A 339 -3.77 -12.45 17.54
CA ASP A 339 -2.73 -12.59 18.57
C ASP A 339 -1.36 -12.84 17.92
N GLU A 340 -1.27 -13.77 16.96
CA GLU A 340 -0.02 -14.05 16.25
C GLU A 340 0.40 -12.89 15.34
N ASN A 341 -0.56 -12.21 14.70
CA ASN A 341 -0.29 -10.98 13.94
C ASN A 341 0.33 -9.91 14.85
N THR A 342 -0.26 -9.69 16.02
CA THR A 342 0.22 -8.72 17.01
C THR A 342 1.63 -9.07 17.48
N GLN A 343 1.87 -10.35 17.79
CA GLN A 343 3.18 -10.84 18.22
C GLN A 343 4.25 -10.60 17.15
N VAL A 344 3.99 -11.00 15.90
CA VAL A 344 4.97 -10.86 14.82
C VAL A 344 5.19 -9.39 14.47
N ILE A 345 4.14 -8.56 14.44
CA ILE A 345 4.24 -7.10 14.25
C ILE A 345 5.09 -6.48 15.36
N ALA A 346 4.85 -6.84 16.62
CA ALA A 346 5.62 -6.32 17.75
C ALA A 346 7.11 -6.70 17.64
N CYS A 347 7.40 -7.95 17.24
CA CYS A 347 8.77 -8.40 17.04
C CYS A 347 9.48 -7.61 15.93
N ILE A 348 8.82 -7.34 14.81
CA ILE A 348 9.46 -6.65 13.68
C ILE A 348 9.40 -5.12 13.79
N THR A 349 8.53 -4.53 14.58
CA THR A 349 8.49 -3.07 14.76
C THR A 349 9.23 -2.59 16.01
N GLY A 350 9.46 -3.48 16.99
CA GLY A 350 10.14 -3.15 18.25
C GLY A 350 11.66 -3.04 18.16
N GLY A 351 12.24 -2.07 18.90
CA GLY A 351 13.69 -1.91 19.10
C GLY A 351 14.40 -1.18 17.96
N GLU A 352 14.61 0.13 18.08
CA GLU A 352 15.08 1.00 16.97
C GLU A 352 16.55 0.79 16.56
N SER A 353 17.38 0.12 17.38
CA SER A 353 18.84 0.06 17.15
C SER A 353 19.45 -1.34 17.01
N GLU A 354 18.65 -2.41 17.10
CA GLU A 354 19.14 -3.80 17.03
C GLU A 354 18.59 -4.53 15.81
N LEU A 355 19.33 -5.55 15.35
CA LEU A 355 18.83 -6.55 14.40
C LEU A 355 17.84 -7.47 15.13
N ARG A 356 16.64 -7.63 14.59
CA ARG A 356 15.66 -8.62 15.07
C ARG A 356 15.53 -9.75 14.08
N VAL A 357 15.42 -10.97 14.60
CA VAL A 357 15.14 -12.17 13.80
C VAL A 357 13.91 -12.82 14.39
N CYS A 358 12.81 -12.78 13.66
CA CYS A 358 11.54 -13.38 14.04
C CYS A 358 11.36 -14.70 13.28
N VAL A 359 11.12 -15.79 14.01
CA VAL A 359 10.94 -17.12 13.43
C VAL A 359 9.52 -17.59 13.67
N VAL A 360 8.79 -17.80 12.57
CA VAL A 360 7.45 -18.39 12.55
C VAL A 360 7.59 -19.85 12.15
N TYR A 361 7.33 -20.78 13.07
CA TYR A 361 7.42 -22.21 12.77
C TYR A 361 6.15 -22.97 13.09
N GLY A 362 5.99 -24.15 12.50
CA GLY A 362 4.83 -25.02 12.72
C GLY A 362 4.57 -25.98 11.55
N LEU A 363 3.56 -26.84 11.68
CA LEU A 363 3.22 -27.87 10.70
C LEU A 363 2.96 -27.30 9.28
N GLY A 364 3.19 -28.11 8.24
CA GLY A 364 2.79 -27.77 6.87
C GLY A 364 1.27 -27.52 6.76
N GLY A 365 0.87 -26.43 6.09
CA GLY A 365 -0.54 -26.08 5.88
C GLY A 365 -1.24 -25.27 6.98
N VAL A 366 -0.53 -24.87 8.05
CA VAL A 366 -1.13 -24.02 9.12
C VAL A 366 -1.27 -22.53 8.73
N GLY A 367 -0.58 -22.07 7.67
CA GLY A 367 -0.70 -20.69 7.17
C GLY A 367 0.45 -19.73 7.53
N LYS A 368 1.66 -20.24 7.80
CA LYS A 368 2.84 -19.42 8.19
C LYS A 368 3.17 -18.33 7.17
N THR A 369 3.25 -18.69 5.89
CA THR A 369 3.51 -17.76 4.78
C THR A 369 2.45 -16.67 4.75
N GLN A 370 1.17 -17.05 4.82
CA GLN A 370 0.05 -16.10 4.80
C GLN A 370 0.03 -15.16 6.02
N LEU A 371 0.41 -15.64 7.21
CA LEU A 371 0.61 -14.79 8.40
C LEU A 371 1.68 -13.72 8.12
N VAL A 372 2.84 -14.14 7.60
CA VAL A 372 3.94 -13.22 7.29
C VAL A 372 3.55 -12.21 6.21
N LEU A 373 2.91 -12.63 5.12
CA LEU A 373 2.44 -11.73 4.07
C LEU A 373 1.44 -10.69 4.59
N ASN A 374 0.49 -11.09 5.44
CA ASN A 374 -0.46 -10.17 6.07
C ASN A 374 0.24 -9.17 7.01
N VAL A 375 1.23 -9.61 7.78
CA VAL A 375 2.04 -8.73 8.64
C VAL A 375 2.86 -7.73 7.82
N ILE A 376 3.42 -8.17 6.69
CA ILE A 376 4.15 -7.31 5.76
C ILE A 376 3.22 -6.25 5.18
N GLU A 377 2.01 -6.63 4.74
CA GLU A 377 1.01 -5.70 4.23
C GLU A 377 0.64 -4.64 5.29
N ARG A 378 0.39 -5.05 6.55
CA ARG A 378 0.08 -4.14 7.66
C ARG A 378 1.26 -3.24 8.07
N THR A 379 2.49 -3.60 7.72
CA THR A 379 3.70 -2.84 8.07
C THR A 379 4.44 -2.31 6.84
N TRP A 380 3.78 -2.27 5.68
CA TRP A 380 4.41 -1.99 4.39
C TRP A 380 5.19 -0.67 4.37
N ASP A 381 4.62 0.38 4.97
CA ASP A 381 5.19 1.73 5.04
C ASP A 381 6.30 1.86 6.10
N ASN A 382 6.52 0.82 6.91
CA ASN A 382 7.61 0.77 7.88
C ASN A 382 8.94 0.35 7.27
N TRP A 383 8.97 -0.09 6.02
CA TRP A 383 10.17 -0.64 5.38
C TRP A 383 10.55 0.21 4.18
N ASP A 384 11.82 0.59 4.09
CA ASP A 384 12.40 1.17 2.87
C ASP A 384 12.66 0.04 1.86
N HIS A 385 13.11 -1.12 2.33
CA HIS A 385 13.37 -2.31 1.50
C HIS A 385 12.68 -3.56 2.05
N ILE A 386 12.04 -4.35 1.17
CA ILE A 386 11.49 -5.67 1.50
C ILE A 386 12.07 -6.69 0.53
N ILE A 387 12.84 -7.65 1.05
CA ILE A 387 13.47 -8.72 0.28
C ILE A 387 12.75 -10.03 0.60
N TYR A 388 11.90 -10.50 -0.32
CA TYR A 388 11.26 -11.81 -0.18
C TYR A 388 12.11 -12.90 -0.84
N VAL A 389 12.51 -13.90 -0.07
CA VAL A 389 13.49 -14.92 -0.46
C VAL A 389 12.86 -16.31 -0.31
N ASP A 390 12.86 -17.09 -1.38
CA ASP A 390 12.58 -18.53 -1.29
C ASP A 390 13.77 -19.23 -0.63
N ALA A 391 13.55 -19.77 0.56
CA ALA A 391 14.53 -20.47 1.38
C ALA A 391 14.42 -22.01 1.28
N SER A 392 13.79 -22.52 0.23
CA SER A 392 13.68 -23.96 -0.04
C SER A 392 15.04 -24.66 -0.19
N SER A 393 16.05 -23.98 -0.75
CA SER A 393 17.44 -24.45 -0.84
C SER A 393 18.46 -23.30 -0.74
N ASN A 394 19.75 -23.62 -0.55
CA ASN A 394 20.81 -22.59 -0.58
C ASN A 394 20.88 -21.89 -1.94
N GLU A 395 20.68 -22.64 -3.03
CA GLU A 395 20.69 -22.14 -4.40
C GLU A 395 19.52 -21.18 -4.66
N ALA A 396 18.32 -21.48 -4.13
CA ALA A 396 17.16 -20.62 -4.21
C ALA A 396 17.41 -19.28 -3.50
N ILE A 397 17.95 -19.32 -2.28
CA ILE A 397 18.33 -18.12 -1.52
C ILE A 397 19.35 -17.28 -2.30
N GLU A 398 20.41 -17.92 -2.80
CA GLU A 398 21.47 -17.24 -3.54
C GLU A 398 20.98 -16.64 -4.86
N LYS A 399 19.99 -17.27 -5.50
CA LYS A 399 19.33 -16.74 -6.68
C LYS A 399 18.54 -15.48 -6.33
N SER A 400 17.62 -15.54 -5.37
CA SER A 400 16.79 -14.38 -4.98
C SER A 400 17.64 -13.20 -4.48
N LEU A 401 18.67 -13.46 -3.67
CA LEU A 401 19.58 -12.40 -3.21
C LEU A 401 20.41 -11.80 -4.34
N ARG A 402 20.81 -12.60 -5.34
CA ARG A 402 21.53 -12.10 -6.51
C ARG A 402 20.66 -11.22 -7.40
N GLU A 403 19.42 -11.64 -7.66
CA GLU A 403 18.43 -10.84 -8.41
C GLU A 403 18.19 -9.48 -7.75
N PHE A 404 18.12 -9.45 -6.41
CA PHE A 404 18.07 -8.21 -5.64
C PHE A 404 19.37 -7.40 -5.76
N ALA A 405 20.54 -8.04 -5.66
CA ALA A 405 21.84 -7.37 -5.75
C ALA A 405 22.04 -6.67 -7.10
N GLU A 406 21.69 -7.34 -8.20
CA GLU A 406 21.78 -6.86 -9.57
C GLU A 406 20.82 -5.70 -9.82
N SER A 407 19.55 -5.86 -9.40
CA SER A 407 18.52 -4.82 -9.54
C SER A 407 18.88 -3.54 -8.80
N ASN A 408 19.66 -3.67 -7.72
CA ASN A 408 19.94 -2.57 -6.80
C ASN A 408 21.36 -2.01 -6.91
N ASN A 409 22.14 -2.48 -7.89
CA ASN A 409 23.55 -2.15 -8.09
C ASN A 409 24.41 -2.33 -6.82
N ILE A 410 24.12 -3.36 -6.02
CA ILE A 410 24.83 -3.68 -4.77
C ILE A 410 26.06 -4.55 -5.04
N GLY A 411 25.97 -5.49 -6.00
CA GLY A 411 27.02 -6.45 -6.31
C GLY A 411 26.50 -7.63 -7.13
N GLN A 412 27.28 -8.73 -7.15
CA GLN A 412 26.94 -9.95 -7.90
C GLN A 412 26.85 -11.19 -7.00
N SER A 413 27.10 -11.05 -5.70
CA SER A 413 27.08 -12.15 -4.73
C SER A 413 26.10 -11.91 -3.60
N HIS A 414 25.55 -12.99 -3.02
CA HIS A 414 24.79 -12.93 -1.78
C HIS A 414 25.58 -12.27 -0.63
N LYS A 415 26.92 -12.41 -0.64
CA LYS A 415 27.80 -11.81 0.37
C LYS A 415 27.74 -10.28 0.32
N ASP A 416 27.66 -9.72 -0.88
CA ASP A 416 27.56 -8.28 -1.10
C ASP A 416 26.26 -7.74 -0.48
N VAL A 417 25.15 -8.47 -0.66
CA VAL A 417 23.85 -8.13 -0.05
C VAL A 417 23.92 -8.19 1.47
N THR A 418 24.45 -9.25 2.07
CA THR A 418 24.61 -9.30 3.55
C THR A 418 25.49 -8.18 4.10
N SER A 419 26.57 -7.81 3.39
CA SER A 419 27.44 -6.71 3.77
C SER A 419 26.72 -5.36 3.68
N TRP A 420 25.93 -5.16 2.61
CA TRP A 420 25.08 -4.00 2.42
C TRP A 420 24.02 -3.90 3.51
N LEU A 421 23.27 -4.98 3.80
CA LEU A 421 22.27 -5.03 4.87
C LEU A 421 22.88 -4.63 6.23
N GLY A 422 24.11 -5.08 6.51
CA GLY A 422 24.78 -4.78 7.78
C GLY A 422 25.29 -3.35 7.93
N SER A 423 25.50 -2.64 6.83
CA SER A 423 25.94 -1.23 6.80
C SER A 423 24.84 -0.26 6.37
N CYS A 424 23.67 -0.77 5.99
CA CYS A 424 22.53 0.01 5.57
C CYS A 424 21.97 0.84 6.75
N SER A 425 21.64 2.10 6.46
CA SER A 425 21.05 3.03 7.43
C SER A 425 19.53 3.14 7.30
N GLU A 426 18.97 2.58 6.24
CA GLU A 426 17.55 2.52 5.94
C GLU A 426 16.94 1.27 6.60
N ARG A 427 15.64 1.28 6.85
CA ARG A 427 14.90 0.17 7.44
C ARG A 427 14.65 -0.88 6.37
N TRP A 428 15.14 -2.09 6.59
CA TRP A 428 14.95 -3.19 5.68
C TRP A 428 14.36 -4.40 6.40
N LEU A 429 13.57 -5.16 5.65
CA LEU A 429 13.00 -6.44 6.06
C LEU A 429 13.42 -7.52 5.05
N VAL A 430 14.03 -8.59 5.54
CA VAL A 430 14.32 -9.80 4.74
C VAL A 430 13.41 -10.92 5.22
N VAL A 431 12.72 -11.58 4.29
CA VAL A 431 11.83 -12.70 4.56
C VAL A 431 12.43 -13.94 3.93
N PHE A 432 12.78 -14.93 4.73
CA PHE A 432 13.15 -16.26 4.28
C PHE A 432 11.93 -17.18 4.42
N ASP A 433 11.20 -17.36 3.32
CA ASP A 433 10.00 -18.20 3.30
C ASP A 433 10.37 -19.65 2.95
N ASN A 434 9.66 -20.63 3.53
CA ASN A 434 9.85 -22.05 3.20
C ASN A 434 11.25 -22.61 3.54
N ALA A 435 11.85 -22.17 4.65
CA ALA A 435 13.14 -22.66 5.15
C ALA A 435 13.02 -24.07 5.77
N ASP A 436 12.56 -25.04 4.98
CA ASP A 436 12.10 -26.36 5.43
C ASP A 436 13.14 -27.47 5.24
N THR A 437 14.23 -27.18 4.52
CA THR A 437 15.29 -28.14 4.21
C THR A 437 16.42 -28.06 5.24
N PRO A 438 16.74 -29.12 6.00
CA PRO A 438 17.77 -29.07 7.06
C PRO A 438 19.18 -28.71 6.58
N SER A 439 19.53 -29.00 5.33
CA SER A 439 20.81 -28.63 4.73
C SER A 439 20.89 -27.15 4.30
N THR A 440 19.77 -26.43 4.30
CA THR A 440 19.72 -25.00 3.99
C THR A 440 20.21 -24.19 5.18
N ARG A 441 21.35 -23.51 5.01
CA ARG A 441 22.05 -22.82 6.10
C ARG A 441 21.62 -21.36 6.20
N VAL A 442 20.34 -21.10 6.49
CA VAL A 442 19.75 -19.74 6.53
C VAL A 442 20.60 -18.74 7.34
N ARG A 443 21.19 -19.18 8.47
CA ARG A 443 22.05 -18.35 9.32
C ARG A 443 23.20 -17.66 8.58
N GLN A 444 23.74 -18.26 7.51
CA GLN A 444 24.86 -17.69 6.75
C GLN A 444 24.46 -16.47 5.90
N TYR A 445 23.15 -16.31 5.65
CA TYR A 445 22.58 -15.20 4.89
C TYR A 445 21.99 -14.10 5.79
N ILE A 446 22.02 -14.28 7.12
CA ILE A 446 21.59 -13.27 8.09
C ILE A 446 22.80 -12.42 8.49
N PRO A 447 22.77 -11.09 8.32
CA PRO A 447 23.90 -10.24 8.63
C PRO A 447 24.20 -10.25 10.14
N THR A 448 25.48 -10.09 10.52
CA THR A 448 25.91 -10.14 11.93
C THR A 448 25.51 -8.88 12.72
N ARG A 449 25.32 -7.77 12.01
CA ARG A 449 24.89 -6.46 12.53
C ARG A 449 23.89 -5.88 11.53
N GLY A 450 23.03 -4.96 11.96
CA GLY A 450 22.06 -4.31 11.10
C GLY A 450 21.18 -3.38 11.92
N ARG A 451 21.52 -2.10 11.97
CA ARG A 451 20.82 -1.14 12.83
C ARG A 451 19.41 -0.93 12.27
N GLY A 452 18.39 -1.39 12.99
CA GLY A 452 17.00 -1.28 12.55
C GLY A 452 16.59 -2.30 11.47
N GLY A 453 17.45 -3.28 11.14
CA GLY A 453 17.12 -4.34 10.20
C GLY A 453 16.25 -5.43 10.82
N ARG A 454 15.40 -6.07 10.01
CA ARG A 454 14.52 -7.17 10.43
C ARG A 454 14.65 -8.38 9.53
N VAL A 455 14.58 -9.55 10.14
CA VAL A 455 14.50 -10.83 9.43
C VAL A 455 13.26 -11.57 9.89
N LEU A 456 12.45 -12.03 8.95
CA LEU A 456 11.37 -12.99 9.17
C LEU A 456 11.75 -14.33 8.55
N ILE A 457 11.48 -15.42 9.25
CA ILE A 457 11.74 -16.78 8.75
C ILE A 457 10.47 -17.59 8.92
N THR A 458 9.96 -18.21 7.85
CA THR A 458 8.91 -19.23 7.95
C THR A 458 9.53 -20.61 7.75
N THR A 459 9.16 -21.57 8.61
CA THR A 459 9.75 -22.91 8.57
C THR A 459 8.88 -23.99 9.23
N ARG A 460 9.05 -25.25 8.84
CA ARG A 460 8.53 -26.44 9.52
C ARG A 460 9.54 -26.99 10.53
N LEU A 461 10.75 -26.45 10.58
CA LEU A 461 11.84 -26.92 11.42
C LEU A 461 11.91 -26.10 12.73
N PRO A 462 11.46 -26.65 13.88
CA PRO A 462 11.45 -25.88 15.13
C PRO A 462 12.86 -25.46 15.59
N ASP A 463 13.90 -26.20 15.20
CA ASP A 463 15.28 -25.89 15.54
C ASP A 463 15.77 -24.54 15.00
N LEU A 464 15.15 -24.02 13.93
CA LEU A 464 15.46 -22.69 13.41
C LEU A 464 15.03 -21.56 14.37
N ALA A 465 14.16 -21.84 15.36
CA ALA A 465 13.83 -20.88 16.41
C ALA A 465 15.06 -20.44 17.22
N ARG A 466 16.14 -21.21 17.23
CA ARG A 466 17.43 -20.83 17.86
C ARG A 466 18.10 -19.64 17.17
N LEU A 467 17.69 -19.31 15.94
CA LEU A 467 18.16 -18.14 15.20
C LEU A 467 17.45 -16.85 15.63
N ALA A 468 16.36 -16.96 16.38
CA ALA A 468 15.54 -15.82 16.75
C ALA A 468 16.27 -14.87 17.71
N VAL A 469 16.05 -13.57 17.51
CA VAL A 469 16.71 -12.49 18.27
C VAL A 469 15.69 -11.43 18.64
N GLY A 470 15.42 -11.28 19.94
CA GLY A 470 14.56 -10.26 20.51
C GLY A 470 13.44 -10.80 21.40
N PRO A 471 12.64 -9.92 22.01
CA PRO A 471 11.41 -10.32 22.69
C PRO A 471 10.39 -10.82 21.65
N GLU A 472 9.57 -11.80 22.03
CA GLU A 472 8.47 -12.34 21.21
C GLU A 472 8.89 -12.85 19.82
N SER A 473 10.18 -13.12 19.63
CA SER A 473 10.77 -13.40 18.33
C SER A 473 10.58 -14.83 17.82
N VAL A 474 9.87 -15.67 18.57
CA VAL A 474 9.53 -17.04 18.20
C VAL A 474 8.02 -17.21 18.25
N CYS A 475 7.41 -17.40 17.09
CA CYS A 475 5.98 -17.62 16.94
C CYS A 475 5.74 -19.07 16.51
N HIS A 476 5.22 -19.89 17.42
CA HIS A 476 4.74 -21.23 17.07
C HIS A 476 3.32 -21.13 16.53
N LEU A 477 3.14 -21.36 15.23
CA LEU A 477 1.84 -21.28 14.58
C LEU A 477 1.16 -22.65 14.53
N SER A 478 0.10 -22.80 15.31
CA SER A 478 -0.73 -24.01 15.36
C SER A 478 -2.00 -23.89 14.50
N GLY A 479 -2.90 -24.88 14.61
CA GLY A 479 -4.24 -24.82 14.06
C GLY A 479 -4.99 -23.55 14.46
N MET A 480 -5.91 -23.10 13.61
CA MET A 480 -6.68 -21.88 13.81
C MET A 480 -7.60 -22.01 15.03
N SER A 481 -8.00 -20.87 15.60
CA SER A 481 -9.07 -20.86 16.60
C SER A 481 -10.37 -21.41 15.97
N PRO A 482 -11.26 -22.04 16.75
CA PRO A 482 -12.56 -22.51 16.23
C PRO A 482 -13.38 -21.38 15.60
N ALA A 483 -13.27 -20.14 16.09
CA ALA A 483 -13.96 -19.00 15.51
C ALA A 483 -13.39 -18.65 14.12
N ASP A 484 -12.07 -18.52 14.00
CA ASP A 484 -11.42 -18.15 12.75
C ASP A 484 -11.54 -19.25 11.69
N ALA A 485 -11.45 -20.52 12.10
CA ALA A 485 -11.61 -21.67 11.21
C ALA A 485 -13.00 -21.70 10.56
N ARG A 486 -14.06 -21.46 11.35
CA ARG A 486 -15.44 -21.35 10.83
C ARG A 486 -15.56 -20.17 9.87
N ALA A 487 -15.08 -19.00 10.28
CA ALA A 487 -15.12 -17.79 9.46
C ALA A 487 -14.43 -17.99 8.11
N LEU A 488 -13.26 -18.65 8.11
CA LEU A 488 -12.52 -18.98 6.90
C LEU A 488 -13.32 -19.93 6.00
N LEU A 489 -13.89 -21.01 6.55
CA LEU A 489 -14.68 -21.96 5.76
C LEU A 489 -15.89 -21.27 5.11
N PHE A 490 -16.62 -20.45 5.88
CA PHE A 490 -17.74 -19.66 5.35
C PHE A 490 -17.28 -18.72 4.23
N LYS A 491 -16.22 -17.94 4.47
CA LYS A 491 -15.68 -16.97 3.51
C LYS A 491 -15.29 -17.63 2.19
N VAL A 492 -14.64 -18.79 2.24
CA VAL A 492 -14.20 -19.50 1.04
C VAL A 492 -15.40 -20.17 0.34
N ALA A 493 -16.24 -20.90 1.07
CA ALA A 493 -17.37 -21.64 0.47
C ALA A 493 -18.43 -20.71 -0.15
N SER A 494 -18.61 -19.49 0.38
CA SER A 494 -19.54 -18.50 -0.16
C SER A 494 -19.05 -17.76 -1.41
N SER A 495 -17.81 -17.98 -1.85
CA SER A 495 -17.26 -17.31 -3.04
C SER A 495 -17.89 -17.76 -4.36
N GLY A 496 -18.60 -18.89 -4.38
CA GLY A 496 -19.26 -19.46 -5.57
C GLY A 496 -20.79 -19.24 -5.65
N ASP A 497 -21.33 -18.14 -5.13
CA ASP A 497 -22.78 -17.82 -5.11
C ASP A 497 -23.67 -18.87 -4.37
N GLN A 498 -23.09 -19.75 -3.55
CA GLN A 498 -23.84 -20.69 -2.73
C GLN A 498 -24.38 -20.03 -1.45
N TYR A 499 -25.71 -20.11 -1.24
CA TYR A 499 -26.36 -19.69 0.00
C TYR A 499 -26.11 -20.73 1.11
N ILE A 500 -25.31 -20.35 2.11
CA ILE A 500 -25.07 -21.18 3.30
C ILE A 500 -26.12 -20.83 4.35
N SER A 501 -26.91 -21.80 4.79
CA SER A 501 -28.01 -21.59 5.73
C SER A 501 -27.54 -21.64 7.19
N ASN A 502 -28.33 -21.08 8.12
CA ASN A 502 -28.07 -21.22 9.56
C ASN A 502 -28.12 -22.69 10.06
N LYS A 503 -28.66 -23.63 9.27
CA LYS A 503 -28.61 -25.07 9.60
C LYS A 503 -27.25 -25.71 9.32
N ASP A 504 -26.37 -25.02 8.59
CA ASP A 504 -25.04 -25.51 8.25
C ASP A 504 -23.99 -25.17 9.32
N THR A 505 -24.35 -24.38 10.34
CA THR A 505 -23.40 -23.96 11.40
C THR A 505 -22.82 -25.14 12.18
N GLU A 506 -23.65 -26.13 12.53
CA GLU A 506 -23.19 -27.36 13.21
C GLU A 506 -22.28 -28.20 12.29
N ALA A 507 -22.67 -28.36 11.02
CA ALA A 507 -21.88 -29.08 10.03
C ALA A 507 -20.51 -28.42 9.79
N VAL A 508 -20.47 -27.08 9.78
CA VAL A 508 -19.25 -26.28 9.70
C VAL A 508 -18.37 -26.51 10.92
N GLU A 509 -18.95 -26.43 12.13
CA GLU A 509 -18.24 -26.69 13.39
C GLU A 509 -17.59 -28.06 13.43
N GLU A 510 -18.36 -29.10 13.08
CA GLU A 510 -17.86 -30.46 13.04
C GLU A 510 -16.79 -30.64 11.97
N LEU A 511 -16.97 -30.10 10.77
CA LEU A 511 -16.02 -30.26 9.67
C LEU A 511 -14.68 -29.56 9.98
N VAL A 512 -14.69 -28.33 10.49
CA VAL A 512 -13.43 -27.65 10.85
C VAL A 512 -12.71 -28.34 12.00
N LYS A 513 -13.46 -28.94 12.93
CA LYS A 513 -12.91 -29.79 14.00
C LYS A 513 -12.30 -31.07 13.44
N GLU A 514 -12.95 -31.73 12.47
CA GLU A 514 -12.42 -32.92 11.79
C GLU A 514 -11.17 -32.64 10.95
N PHE A 515 -10.97 -31.39 10.54
CA PHE A 515 -9.73 -30.90 9.94
C PHE A 515 -8.64 -30.53 10.96
N GLY A 516 -8.92 -30.60 12.26
CA GLY A 516 -7.99 -30.14 13.30
C GLY A 516 -7.73 -28.63 13.23
N TYR A 517 -8.65 -27.87 12.63
CA TYR A 517 -8.52 -26.44 12.38
C TYR A 517 -7.31 -26.06 11.50
N LEU A 518 -6.88 -26.96 10.62
CA LEU A 518 -5.81 -26.71 9.67
C LEU A 518 -6.28 -25.80 8.52
N ALA A 519 -5.69 -24.60 8.42
CA ALA A 519 -6.06 -23.59 7.43
C ALA A 519 -6.12 -24.14 6.00
N LEU A 520 -5.08 -24.86 5.56
CA LEU A 520 -5.00 -25.39 4.19
C LEU A 520 -6.13 -26.40 3.88
N ALA A 521 -6.45 -27.30 4.82
CA ALA A 521 -7.55 -28.26 4.63
C ALA A 521 -8.90 -27.55 4.51
N ILE A 522 -9.11 -26.49 5.30
CA ILE A 522 -10.32 -25.67 5.27
C ILE A 522 -10.45 -24.95 3.92
N VAL A 523 -9.37 -24.34 3.43
CA VAL A 523 -9.35 -23.66 2.13
C VAL A 523 -9.64 -24.64 1.00
N HIS A 524 -9.01 -25.82 0.99
CA HIS A 524 -9.23 -26.83 -0.04
C HIS A 524 -10.68 -27.32 -0.07
N ALA A 525 -11.24 -27.61 1.10
CA ALA A 525 -12.64 -28.02 1.22
C ALA A 525 -13.59 -26.91 0.76
N GLY A 526 -13.36 -25.67 1.22
CA GLY A 526 -14.16 -24.51 0.82
C GLY A 526 -14.13 -24.27 -0.68
N ALA A 527 -12.95 -24.32 -1.30
CA ALA A 527 -12.78 -24.13 -2.75
C ALA A 527 -13.52 -25.20 -3.55
N PHE A 528 -13.40 -26.47 -3.14
CA PHE A 528 -14.11 -27.57 -3.78
C PHE A 528 -15.63 -27.43 -3.65
N ILE A 529 -16.12 -27.02 -2.47
CA ILE A 529 -17.54 -26.77 -2.20
C ILE A 529 -18.06 -25.63 -3.09
N ALA A 530 -17.35 -24.49 -3.11
CA ALA A 530 -17.70 -23.33 -3.92
C ALA A 530 -17.73 -23.65 -5.42
N HIS A 531 -16.77 -24.45 -5.89
CA HIS A 531 -16.68 -24.82 -7.30
C HIS A 531 -17.72 -25.86 -7.73
N SER A 532 -18.20 -26.72 -6.82
CA SER A 532 -19.03 -27.88 -7.16
C SER A 532 -20.53 -27.59 -7.00
N PRO A 533 -21.31 -27.46 -8.10
CA PRO A 533 -22.75 -27.19 -7.99
C PRO A 533 -23.48 -28.30 -7.23
N GLY A 534 -24.29 -27.92 -6.23
CA GLY A 534 -25.06 -28.86 -5.41
C GLY A 534 -24.23 -29.63 -4.37
N MET A 535 -22.97 -29.25 -4.14
CA MET A 535 -22.16 -29.74 -3.03
C MET A 535 -22.41 -28.87 -1.79
N THR A 536 -23.12 -29.40 -0.79
CA THR A 536 -23.29 -28.72 0.50
C THR A 536 -22.18 -29.11 1.47
N ILE A 537 -21.98 -28.32 2.53
CA ILE A 537 -21.00 -28.59 3.59
C ILE A 537 -21.31 -29.94 4.26
N LEU A 538 -22.59 -30.21 4.55
CA LEU A 538 -23.05 -31.50 5.08
C LEU A 538 -22.69 -32.68 4.17
N LYS A 539 -22.91 -32.53 2.85
CA LYS A 539 -22.60 -33.57 1.86
C LYS A 539 -21.08 -33.78 1.74
N TYR A 540 -20.32 -32.69 1.70
CA TYR A 540 -18.86 -32.75 1.69
C TYR A 540 -18.35 -33.48 2.92
N ARG A 541 -18.84 -33.14 4.12
CA ARG A 541 -18.47 -33.80 5.38
C ARG A 541 -18.75 -35.30 5.35
N SER A 542 -19.94 -35.72 4.89
CA SER A 542 -20.28 -37.14 4.76
C SER A 542 -19.32 -37.89 3.81
N LEU A 543 -18.98 -37.28 2.68
CA LEU A 543 -17.98 -37.82 1.76
C LEU A 543 -16.58 -37.83 2.38
N PHE A 544 -16.22 -36.80 3.14
CA PHE A 544 -14.95 -36.71 3.84
C PHE A 544 -14.82 -37.84 4.86
N LEU A 545 -15.82 -38.06 5.72
CA LEU A 545 -15.80 -39.13 6.71
C LEU A 545 -15.65 -40.54 6.10
N SER A 546 -16.24 -40.77 4.92
CA SER A 546 -16.15 -42.07 4.23
C SER A 546 -14.91 -42.22 3.34
N GLN A 547 -14.36 -41.12 2.82
CA GLN A 547 -13.31 -41.10 1.79
C GLN A 547 -12.29 -39.98 2.04
N ARG A 548 -11.76 -39.87 3.27
CA ARG A 548 -10.90 -38.75 3.74
C ARG A 548 -9.78 -38.39 2.77
N GLN A 549 -8.98 -39.38 2.38
CA GLN A 549 -7.87 -39.18 1.44
C GLN A 549 -8.35 -38.63 0.09
N ARG A 550 -9.33 -39.29 -0.53
CA ARG A 550 -9.84 -38.89 -1.84
C ARG A 550 -10.35 -37.45 -1.82
N MET A 551 -11.04 -37.06 -0.75
CA MET A 551 -11.62 -35.72 -0.61
C MET A 551 -10.56 -34.63 -0.41
N LEU A 552 -9.46 -34.91 0.28
CA LEU A 552 -8.33 -33.96 0.42
C LEU A 552 -7.51 -33.83 -0.88
N GLU A 553 -7.51 -34.86 -1.73
CA GLU A 553 -6.84 -34.86 -3.04
C GLU A 553 -7.71 -34.21 -4.14
N GLN A 554 -9.03 -34.00 -3.93
CA GLN A 554 -9.90 -33.39 -4.95
C GLN A 554 -9.49 -31.95 -5.32
N TYR A 555 -8.81 -31.24 -4.42
CA TYR A 555 -8.33 -29.88 -4.69
C TYR A 555 -7.35 -29.83 -5.87
N GLU A 556 -6.50 -30.84 -6.00
CA GLU A 556 -5.54 -30.95 -7.11
C GLU A 556 -6.24 -31.01 -8.47
N GLN A 557 -7.44 -31.63 -8.50
CA GLN A 557 -8.25 -31.84 -9.69
C GLN A 557 -9.11 -30.63 -10.07
N LEU A 558 -9.12 -29.57 -9.24
CA LEU A 558 -9.81 -28.33 -9.59
C LEU A 558 -9.10 -27.62 -10.75
N PRO A 559 -9.84 -26.92 -11.62
CA PRO A 559 -9.21 -26.04 -12.61
C PRO A 559 -8.46 -24.91 -11.92
N ASP A 560 -7.40 -24.39 -12.55
CA ASP A 560 -6.52 -23.39 -11.93
C ASP A 560 -7.26 -22.12 -11.47
N MET A 561 -8.28 -21.69 -12.22
CA MET A 561 -9.14 -20.55 -11.85
C MET A 561 -9.97 -20.75 -10.56
N ALA A 562 -10.12 -22.00 -10.11
CA ALA A 562 -10.83 -22.35 -8.87
C ALA A 562 -9.87 -22.68 -7.72
N LYS A 563 -8.57 -22.79 -8.00
CA LYS A 563 -7.53 -22.90 -6.97
C LYS A 563 -7.26 -21.51 -6.39
N LEU A 564 -7.00 -21.49 -5.10
CA LEU A 564 -6.79 -20.27 -4.30
C LEU A 564 -5.31 -20.02 -3.99
N ASP A 565 -4.43 -20.88 -4.50
CA ASP A 565 -2.98 -20.80 -4.43
C ASP A 565 -2.34 -21.09 -5.80
N GLU A 566 -1.15 -20.52 -6.03
CA GLU A 566 -0.37 -20.76 -7.26
C GLU A 566 0.39 -22.09 -7.22
N GLY A 567 0.65 -22.63 -6.02
CA GLY A 567 1.27 -23.93 -5.81
C GLY A 567 0.20 -24.95 -5.50
N GLY A 568 -0.12 -25.84 -6.45
CA GLY A 568 -1.13 -26.90 -6.30
C GLY A 568 -0.79 -28.00 -5.29
N ASP A 569 -0.02 -27.68 -4.25
CA ASP A 569 0.37 -28.59 -3.19
C ASP A 569 -0.81 -28.92 -2.28
N THR A 570 -1.14 -30.20 -2.19
CA THR A 570 -2.17 -30.66 -1.27
C THR A 570 -1.64 -30.73 0.16
N VAL A 571 -2.56 -30.80 1.11
CA VAL A 571 -2.26 -31.08 2.52
C VAL A 571 -1.30 -32.29 2.66
N TYR A 572 -1.48 -33.33 1.84
CA TYR A 572 -0.65 -34.54 1.88
C TYR A 572 0.70 -34.41 1.20
N THR A 573 0.84 -33.61 0.13
CA THR A 573 2.16 -33.40 -0.50
C THR A 573 3.09 -32.67 0.46
N THR A 574 2.56 -31.68 1.20
CA THR A 574 3.35 -30.96 2.22
C THR A 574 3.89 -31.87 3.31
N TRP A 575 3.13 -32.85 3.81
CA TRP A 575 3.61 -33.77 4.85
C TRP A 575 4.50 -34.88 4.29
N ARG A 576 4.25 -35.34 3.06
CA ARG A 576 5.09 -36.34 2.40
C ARG A 576 6.53 -35.88 2.29
N MET A 577 6.74 -34.60 1.94
CA MET A 577 8.08 -34.00 1.90
C MET A 577 8.83 -34.13 3.23
N CYS A 578 8.16 -33.91 4.36
CA CYS A 578 8.77 -34.08 5.69
C CYS A 578 9.05 -35.54 6.02
N TYR A 579 8.10 -36.41 5.69
CA TYR A 579 8.19 -37.84 5.96
C TYR A 579 9.32 -38.54 5.19
N ASP A 580 9.57 -38.13 3.95
CA ASP A 580 10.64 -38.68 3.13
C ASP A 580 12.03 -38.32 3.68
N GLN A 581 12.13 -37.30 4.54
CA GLN A 581 13.37 -36.92 5.24
C GLN A 581 13.57 -37.66 6.57
N LEU A 582 12.53 -38.30 7.12
CA LEU A 582 12.62 -39.04 8.38
C LEU A 582 13.51 -40.29 8.24
N LYS A 583 14.22 -40.61 9.33
CA LYS A 583 14.92 -41.88 9.45
C LYS A 583 13.94 -43.06 9.43
N PRO A 584 14.35 -44.25 8.97
CA PRO A 584 13.50 -45.44 8.95
C PRO A 584 12.83 -45.74 10.29
N GLU A 585 13.58 -45.60 11.40
CA GLU A 585 13.06 -45.84 12.74
C GLU A 585 12.01 -44.80 13.15
N SER A 586 12.18 -43.55 12.73
CA SER A 586 11.22 -42.46 13.01
C SER A 586 9.91 -42.65 12.24
N ARG A 587 9.98 -43.12 10.98
CA ARG A 587 8.79 -43.47 10.19
C ARG A 587 7.97 -44.56 10.88
N GLU A 588 8.65 -45.57 11.43
CA GLU A 588 8.00 -46.63 12.19
C GLU A 588 7.36 -46.12 13.50
N MET A 589 8.00 -45.18 14.20
CA MET A 589 7.40 -44.54 15.38
C MET A 589 6.16 -43.71 15.02
N LEU A 590 6.22 -42.93 13.94
CA LEU A 590 5.07 -42.15 13.47
C LEU A 590 3.91 -43.07 13.07
N TRP A 591 4.21 -44.22 12.48
CA TRP A 591 3.23 -45.26 12.20
C TRP A 591 2.60 -45.80 13.49
N LEU A 592 3.37 -46.05 14.55
CA LEU A 592 2.82 -46.44 15.85
C LEU A 592 1.92 -45.34 16.45
N PHE A 593 2.35 -44.08 16.38
CA PHE A 593 1.58 -42.92 16.84
C PHE A 593 0.22 -42.85 16.13
N ALA A 594 0.17 -43.17 14.84
CA ALA A 594 -1.04 -43.17 14.01
C ALA A 594 -2.14 -44.13 14.50
N TYR A 595 -1.82 -45.06 15.40
CA TYR A 595 -2.75 -46.03 15.95
C TYR A 595 -3.00 -45.91 17.45
N LEU A 596 -2.31 -44.96 18.09
CA LEU A 596 -2.67 -44.51 19.42
C LEU A 596 -3.77 -43.45 19.33
N HIS A 597 -4.22 -42.95 20.48
CA HIS A 597 -4.96 -41.70 20.45
C HIS A 597 -3.99 -40.59 20.01
N TYR A 598 -4.45 -39.65 19.18
CA TYR A 598 -3.61 -38.58 18.60
C TYR A 598 -3.09 -37.57 19.65
N ASP A 599 -3.53 -37.69 20.90
CA ASP A 599 -3.16 -36.86 22.04
C ASP A 599 -2.94 -37.77 23.27
N GLY A 600 -2.13 -37.31 24.22
CA GLY A 600 -1.83 -38.00 25.48
C GLY A 600 -0.78 -39.09 25.35
N ILE A 601 -0.01 -39.11 24.26
CA ILE A 601 1.00 -40.15 24.01
C ILE A 601 2.21 -39.87 24.93
N SER A 602 2.64 -40.84 25.74
CA SER A 602 3.79 -40.67 26.63
C SER A 602 4.88 -41.71 26.37
N GLU A 603 6.13 -41.39 26.73
CA GLU A 603 7.25 -42.35 26.68
C GLU A 603 6.94 -43.63 27.49
N GLU A 604 6.30 -43.44 28.65
CA GLU A 604 5.97 -44.52 29.58
C GLU A 604 5.07 -45.59 28.94
N MET A 605 4.18 -45.22 28.01
CA MET A 605 3.35 -46.16 27.26
C MET A 605 4.20 -47.14 26.43
N PHE A 606 5.24 -46.64 25.75
CA PHE A 606 6.14 -47.47 24.94
C PHE A 606 7.08 -48.31 25.80
N LYS A 607 7.58 -47.73 26.89
CA LYS A 607 8.41 -48.43 27.86
C LYS A 607 7.69 -49.62 28.48
N ARG A 608 6.45 -49.43 28.95
CA ARG A 608 5.61 -50.51 29.50
C ARG A 608 5.33 -51.59 28.47
N ALA A 609 5.01 -51.20 27.24
CA ALA A 609 4.79 -52.15 26.16
C ALA A 609 6.04 -52.98 25.86
N ALA A 610 7.21 -52.35 25.79
CA ALA A 610 8.47 -53.04 25.54
C ALA A 610 8.87 -54.01 26.67
N GLN A 611 8.58 -53.66 27.93
CA GLN A 611 8.88 -54.53 29.08
C GLN A 611 7.92 -55.72 29.19
N ASN A 612 6.67 -55.58 28.73
CA ASN A 612 5.61 -56.58 28.90
C ASN A 612 5.24 -57.34 27.61
N MET A 613 5.88 -57.06 26.47
CA MET A 613 5.51 -57.65 25.16
C MET A 613 5.64 -59.18 25.05
N TYR A 614 6.32 -59.83 26.00
CA TYR A 614 6.51 -61.27 26.07
C TYR A 614 5.67 -61.95 27.17
N SER A 615 5.11 -61.19 28.12
CA SER A 615 4.40 -61.75 29.29
C SER A 615 2.91 -62.00 29.04
N LYS A 616 2.32 -61.41 28.00
CA LYS A 616 0.88 -61.50 27.73
C LYS A 616 0.53 -62.75 26.92
N THR A 617 -0.27 -63.63 27.52
CA THR A 617 -0.90 -64.79 26.86
C THR A 617 -2.31 -64.41 26.43
N TYR A 618 -2.66 -64.66 25.17
CA TYR A 618 -3.99 -64.36 24.66
C TYR A 618 -4.90 -65.59 24.76
N PRO A 619 -6.17 -65.42 25.18
CA PRO A 619 -7.10 -66.53 25.32
C PRO A 619 -7.53 -67.14 23.98
N LEU A 620 -7.33 -66.42 22.86
CA LEU A 620 -7.61 -66.89 21.51
C LEU A 620 -6.32 -66.93 20.67
N PRO A 621 -6.17 -67.91 19.78
CA PRO A 621 -5.04 -67.98 18.87
C PRO A 621 -5.08 -66.81 17.89
N PRO A 622 -3.97 -66.06 17.74
CA PRO A 622 -3.92 -64.92 16.82
C PRO A 622 -3.94 -65.40 15.36
N THR A 623 -4.50 -64.56 14.49
CA THR A 623 -4.43 -64.72 13.04
C THR A 623 -2.99 -64.54 12.54
N ASN A 624 -2.67 -65.04 11.33
CA ASN A 624 -1.35 -64.86 10.74
C ASN A 624 -0.93 -63.38 10.63
N LEU A 625 -1.90 -62.51 10.33
CA LEU A 625 -1.68 -61.07 10.25
C LEU A 625 -1.33 -60.48 11.63
N GLU A 626 -2.07 -60.89 12.67
CA GLU A 626 -1.81 -60.46 14.05
C GLU A 626 -0.41 -60.90 14.53
N ILE A 627 0.02 -62.10 14.15
CA ILE A 627 1.36 -62.61 14.46
C ILE A 627 2.43 -61.74 13.76
N GLU A 628 2.25 -61.43 12.49
CA GLU A 628 3.20 -60.63 11.71
C GLU A 628 3.32 -59.20 12.27
N ALA A 629 2.19 -58.55 12.55
CA ALA A 629 2.18 -57.22 13.17
C ALA A 629 2.80 -57.23 14.57
N ARG A 630 2.51 -58.25 15.38
CA ARG A 630 3.12 -58.42 16.70
C ARG A 630 4.63 -58.54 16.59
N HIS A 631 5.15 -59.39 15.70
CA HIS A 631 6.59 -59.53 15.49
C HIS A 631 7.25 -58.23 15.05
N ARG A 632 6.57 -57.45 14.20
CA ARG A 632 7.05 -56.14 13.76
C ARG A 632 7.19 -55.16 14.91
N VAL A 633 6.13 -54.98 15.71
CA VAL A 633 6.15 -54.09 16.89
C VAL A 633 7.16 -54.56 17.92
N GLN A 634 7.24 -55.86 18.18
CA GLN A 634 8.22 -56.42 19.11
C GLN A 634 9.66 -56.15 18.65
N ARG A 635 9.96 -56.40 17.37
CA ARG A 635 11.28 -56.12 16.80
C ARG A 635 11.65 -54.64 16.94
N TYR A 636 10.71 -53.76 16.63
CA TYR A 636 10.92 -52.32 16.72
C TYR A 636 11.13 -51.85 18.16
N LEU A 637 10.23 -52.17 19.09
CA LEU A 637 10.36 -51.78 20.50
C LEU A 637 11.60 -52.38 21.16
N SER A 638 11.99 -53.61 20.78
CA SER A 638 13.25 -54.22 21.24
C SER A 638 14.48 -53.40 20.82
N SER A 639 14.44 -52.74 19.66
CA SER A 639 15.55 -51.90 19.20
C SER A 639 15.77 -50.65 20.07
N LEU A 640 14.70 -50.20 20.75
CA LEU A 640 14.70 -49.09 21.71
C LEU A 640 15.10 -49.50 23.14
N MET A 641 15.44 -50.78 23.36
CA MET A 641 15.99 -51.26 24.63
C MET A 641 17.52 -51.07 24.67
N GLY A 642 18.07 -50.88 25.87
CA GLY A 642 19.51 -50.78 26.16
C GLY A 642 20.13 -52.12 26.58
N SER A 643 21.42 -52.10 26.95
CA SER A 643 22.08 -53.28 27.53
C SER A 643 21.40 -53.64 28.85
N ASN A 644 21.02 -54.92 29.01
CA ASN A 644 20.34 -55.49 30.19
C ASN A 644 18.81 -55.33 30.25
N THR A 645 18.10 -55.26 29.11
CA THR A 645 16.62 -55.19 29.06
C THR A 645 16.03 -53.95 29.77
N THR A 646 16.83 -52.91 29.93
CA THR A 646 16.37 -51.60 30.41
C THR A 646 15.95 -50.72 29.24
N TRP A 647 14.90 -49.93 29.41
CA TRP A 647 14.48 -48.97 28.39
C TRP A 647 15.56 -47.91 28.12
N ASP A 648 15.83 -47.63 26.84
CA ASP A 648 16.82 -46.63 26.44
C ASP A 648 16.10 -45.33 26.06
N THR A 649 15.91 -44.47 27.07
CA THR A 649 15.31 -43.14 26.89
C THR A 649 16.08 -42.29 25.87
N VAL A 650 17.40 -42.45 25.73
CA VAL A 650 18.19 -41.67 24.78
C VAL A 650 17.84 -42.06 23.34
N LYS A 651 17.67 -43.36 23.05
CA LYS A 651 17.18 -43.82 21.74
C LYS A 651 15.77 -43.31 21.46
N PHE A 652 14.86 -43.43 22.42
CA PHE A 652 13.49 -42.93 22.26
C PHE A 652 13.47 -41.43 21.98
N VAL A 653 14.14 -40.63 22.80
CA VAL A 653 14.23 -39.17 22.62
C VAL A 653 14.86 -38.81 21.27
N ARG A 654 15.84 -39.57 20.77
CA ARG A 654 16.40 -39.34 19.42
C ARG A 654 15.38 -39.54 18.31
N VAL A 655 14.55 -40.58 18.41
CA VAL A 655 13.47 -40.86 17.44
C VAL A 655 12.40 -39.78 17.51
N ILE A 656 11.97 -39.42 18.72
CA ILE A 656 11.00 -38.35 18.94
C ILE A 656 11.53 -36.99 18.46
N ALA A 657 12.81 -36.69 18.72
CA ALA A 657 13.43 -35.45 18.24
C ALA A 657 13.45 -35.39 16.70
N ASP A 658 13.65 -36.52 16.02
CA ASP A 658 13.60 -36.63 14.56
C ASP A 658 12.18 -36.41 14.01
N LEU A 659 11.13 -36.79 14.74
CA LEU A 659 9.74 -36.48 14.37
C LEU A 659 9.38 -35.01 14.64
N ALA A 660 9.78 -34.50 15.79
CA ALA A 660 9.52 -33.13 16.20
C ALA A 660 10.31 -32.11 15.35
N SER A 661 11.47 -32.49 14.81
CA SER A 661 12.30 -31.61 13.98
C SER A 661 11.61 -31.16 12.69
N TYR A 662 10.53 -31.81 12.26
CA TYR A 662 9.72 -31.44 11.11
C TYR A 662 8.29 -30.99 11.48
N SER A 663 8.03 -30.70 12.76
CA SER A 663 6.71 -30.32 13.29
C SER A 663 5.59 -31.35 13.01
N LEU A 664 5.93 -32.64 12.82
CA LEU A 664 4.94 -33.71 12.62
C LEU A 664 4.26 -34.11 13.94
N ILE A 665 4.96 -33.88 15.05
CA ILE A 665 4.46 -34.07 16.41
C ILE A 665 4.78 -32.83 17.25
N ASP A 666 3.92 -32.57 18.23
CA ASP A 666 4.11 -31.53 19.24
C ASP A 666 4.32 -32.16 20.62
N PHE A 667 5.01 -31.44 21.50
CA PHE A 667 5.19 -31.85 22.89
C PHE A 667 4.51 -30.86 23.83
N ASP A 668 3.49 -31.33 24.54
CA ASP A 668 2.87 -30.61 25.62
C ASP A 668 3.77 -30.67 26.85
N ARG A 669 4.43 -29.55 27.15
CA ARG A 669 5.35 -29.45 28.31
C ARG A 669 4.62 -29.49 29.65
N ILE A 670 3.35 -29.12 29.70
CA ILE A 670 2.55 -29.10 30.93
C ILE A 670 2.19 -30.54 31.29
N ASN A 671 1.65 -31.28 30.32
CA ASN A 671 1.19 -32.66 30.53
C ASN A 671 2.29 -33.72 30.31
N GLN A 672 3.45 -33.33 29.78
CA GLN A 672 4.55 -34.22 29.39
C GLN A 672 4.13 -35.30 28.39
N THR A 673 3.27 -34.93 27.44
CA THR A 673 2.72 -35.84 26.43
C THR A 673 2.97 -35.31 25.02
N TYR A 674 3.14 -36.23 24.09
CA TYR A 674 3.20 -35.96 22.66
C TYR A 674 1.82 -35.93 22.04
N ARG A 675 1.68 -35.11 21.00
CA ARG A 675 0.48 -34.94 20.20
C ARG A 675 0.80 -35.03 18.72
N VAL A 676 -0.13 -35.53 17.95
CA VAL A 676 -0.10 -35.53 16.48
C VAL A 676 -1.33 -34.81 15.99
N HIS A 677 -1.17 -33.95 14.98
CA HIS A 677 -2.30 -33.32 14.34
C HIS A 677 -3.25 -34.39 13.75
N VAL A 678 -4.57 -34.25 13.94
CA VAL A 678 -5.56 -35.31 13.62
C VAL A 678 -5.49 -35.79 12.17
N LEU A 679 -5.18 -34.89 11.23
CA LEU A 679 -5.02 -35.24 9.82
C LEU A 679 -3.67 -35.89 9.51
N VAL A 680 -2.59 -35.50 10.19
CA VAL A 680 -1.27 -36.17 10.07
C VAL A 680 -1.37 -37.59 10.62
N HIS A 681 -2.06 -37.74 11.75
CA HIS A 681 -2.36 -39.01 12.39
C HIS A 681 -3.14 -39.96 11.47
N ASP A 682 -4.17 -39.45 10.78
CA ASP A 682 -4.93 -40.23 9.80
C ASP A 682 -4.09 -40.58 8.56
N TRP A 683 -3.39 -39.59 8.02
CA TRP A 683 -2.52 -39.74 6.85
C TRP A 683 -1.38 -40.74 7.07
N ALA A 684 -0.74 -40.72 8.24
CA ALA A 684 0.37 -41.62 8.58
C ALA A 684 -0.01 -43.11 8.47
N LYS A 685 -1.28 -43.47 8.68
CA LYS A 685 -1.79 -44.84 8.45
C LYS A 685 -1.66 -45.28 6.99
N THR A 686 -1.82 -44.33 6.07
CA THR A 686 -1.81 -44.55 4.61
C THR A 686 -0.44 -44.36 3.99
N ALA A 687 0.45 -43.59 4.62
CA ALA A 687 1.79 -43.31 4.11
C ALA A 687 2.67 -44.58 4.08
N MET A 688 2.49 -45.49 5.05
CA MET A 688 3.26 -46.73 5.16
C MET A 688 2.76 -47.87 4.25
N SER A 689 1.54 -47.80 3.73
CA SER A 689 0.98 -48.85 2.86
C SER A 689 1.51 -48.83 1.42
N LYS A 690 2.38 -47.87 1.07
CA LYS A 690 2.95 -47.71 -0.28
C LYS A 690 4.45 -48.10 -0.39
N ILE A 691 5.04 -48.68 0.65
CA ILE A 691 6.41 -49.21 0.58
C ILE A 691 6.40 -50.54 -0.22
N PRO A 692 7.23 -50.70 -1.27
CA PRO A 692 7.10 -51.80 -2.26
C PRO A 692 7.23 -53.23 -1.74
N ASP A 693 7.68 -53.45 -0.51
CA ASP A 693 7.90 -54.80 0.04
C ASP A 693 6.64 -55.48 0.61
N HIS A 694 5.50 -54.79 0.69
CA HIS A 694 4.38 -55.28 1.52
C HIS A 694 2.99 -55.15 0.85
N SER A 695 2.63 -56.17 0.07
CA SER A 695 1.30 -56.40 -0.49
C SER A 695 0.30 -56.87 0.58
N GLY A 696 -0.32 -55.94 1.33
CA GLY A 696 -1.34 -56.28 2.32
C GLY A 696 -2.14 -55.10 2.86
N SER A 697 -2.87 -54.38 2.01
CA SER A 697 -3.49 -53.08 2.36
C SER A 697 -4.69 -53.12 3.33
N ASN A 698 -5.23 -54.30 3.68
CA ASN A 698 -6.39 -54.42 4.59
C ASN A 698 -6.09 -55.22 5.87
N ALA A 699 -4.83 -55.58 6.10
CA ALA A 699 -4.42 -56.46 7.20
C ALA A 699 -4.20 -55.75 8.56
N ASN A 700 -4.21 -54.42 8.61
CA ASN A 700 -3.71 -53.69 9.77
C ASN A 700 -4.72 -53.48 10.92
N LEU A 701 -6.04 -53.57 10.69
CA LEU A 701 -7.02 -53.13 11.71
C LEU A 701 -7.23 -54.14 12.86
N GLY A 702 -7.24 -55.46 12.58
CA GLY A 702 -7.36 -56.50 13.62
C GLY A 702 -6.09 -56.65 14.46
N CYS A 703 -4.94 -56.38 13.84
CA CYS A 703 -3.61 -56.55 14.40
C CYS A 703 -3.25 -55.68 15.61
N MET A 704 -3.92 -54.54 15.82
CA MET A 704 -3.46 -53.52 16.78
C MET A 704 -4.33 -53.31 18.00
N LEU A 705 -5.50 -53.95 18.10
CA LEU A 705 -6.21 -54.02 19.39
C LEU A 705 -5.29 -54.63 20.47
N GLN A 706 -4.33 -55.47 20.07
CA GLN A 706 -3.30 -56.02 20.96
C GLN A 706 -2.13 -55.07 21.28
N VAL A 707 -1.68 -54.26 20.32
CA VAL A 707 -0.64 -53.22 20.53
C VAL A 707 -1.19 -52.12 21.42
N CYS A 708 -2.41 -51.63 21.17
CA CYS A 708 -3.11 -50.71 22.06
C CYS A 708 -3.44 -51.37 23.41
N SER A 709 -3.72 -52.68 23.49
CA SER A 709 -3.85 -53.34 24.80
C SER A 709 -2.52 -53.51 25.57
N HIS A 710 -1.37 -53.37 24.91
CA HIS A 710 -0.04 -53.44 25.55
C HIS A 710 0.50 -52.05 25.90
N VAL A 711 0.11 -51.03 25.13
CA VAL A 711 0.58 -49.64 25.24
C VAL A 711 -0.40 -48.77 26.06
N THR A 712 -1.71 -49.09 26.05
CA THR A 712 -2.78 -48.24 26.62
C THR A 712 -3.50 -48.85 27.84
N LEU A 713 -3.27 -50.14 28.17
CA LEU A 713 -3.98 -50.87 29.24
C LEU A 713 -3.07 -51.30 30.43
N ILE A 714 -1.88 -50.71 30.55
CA ILE A 714 -1.01 -50.80 31.75
C ILE A 714 -0.71 -49.39 32.23
#